data_AF-A0A4Q1KBS7-F1
#
_entry.id   AF-A0A4Q1KBS7-F1
#
_cell.length_a   1.000
_cell.length_b   1.000
_cell.length_c   1.000
_cell.angle_alpha   90.00
_cell.angle_beta   90.00
_cell.angle_gamma   90.00
#
_symmetry.space_group_name_H-M   'P 1'
#
loop_
_entity.id
_entity.type
_entity.pdbx_description
1 polymer ?
#
loop_
_entity_poly.entity_id
_entity_poly.type
_entity_poly.pdbx_seq_one_letter_code
_entity_poly.pdbx_strand_id
1 'polypeptide(L)'
;MQNWWFWGLILGCFCTLSAQTDSPYKSKKIAFSKDTIALHGTSIQKEFFKITDAKGQELDTAFYRVDYAKAKLLFKNNYSATDSLTVRYLQFPEFLTKSYTIYDPKRVVPNEAGVLVTVKKDERTRFKPFDGLTTSGSISRGVTIGNNQNTTVNSNLDLQIVGKLSNKVSLRASIQDSNIPLQDGGYSQKLDEFDQIFVELFSDRWSIRAGDLFLENRHSKFLNFNKKVQGINTRFTFGTPENKTDVFAAAAVVRGQYARSTFTGQEGNQGPYKLRGNNGELYVLVISGSERVYVNGVLKTRGENNDYVIDYNAGEIRFTSLFPITSEMRIVVEYQYSERSYTRFVTYGGANHQSEKWNIAGYVYSENDVKNQPLQQSLTQEQVAVLQNAGDNTNLMSAPSAYIDSYSENKILYKKVIIGAVEVFEYSNNPTDVLYNVSFTLVGANQGNYTLANNSAVGKIYQYVAPIAGVPQGNYEPITRLIAPIKLQIATLLGGFHPSEKTNLDFEVGISNNDLNLFSKVDDGNNQGIAAKFNGKQRVFSGKTNLNSFASFQLIQQNFRTVERLFTIEFNRDWNLNTAITGNQSLLTAGMEWDLKQKGTALYQFERLDLGELFTGNRHVLRGIYTDGKWQIQQNASSLHSSGTISESRFTRNRTRVKYHFGKNWVGGTYNLEDNTEKNTSTKVLSALSQRYREMGIFTGRGDSTKVFVEVGWLHRKNDSLQNGFLQRVNTSNRWYVNSRLIQTEKANLSAFINYRRLTYVDNTRPDEPSLNSRIVYTDRYWGQLVQVSTAVETASGTIAQQEFTYLEVNPGQGVYMWNDYNGNGIQELQEFEVAPFPDLAKYVRVYLPNQIFVKTHQNKFAQSLALNPGVWLNEKGWKKFLSHFYNQTALTIDQKTKRVGDQFHLNPFDAGNAELLGLNESFRNSLFFNRGRQFHSVTYTFLNTKIRTLLSIGSQENRLQSHQIQYAHLWKKAWLVNVESAVGKNLGLSDNYASRNYTLETFQVQPKLSYLFSANKSLSVFYEIKSKINTINDQESLTQSRMGIAVNYIGEKKFTLTGEYSFYRNDFKGNAQSPVAFQMLEGLQPGKNSTWRVLLQKNLTQYLDLNINYQGRQSETSKTIHTGSVQLRAFF
;
A
#
# COMPACT_ATOMS: atom_id res chain seq x y z
N MET A 1 -32.05 -13.50 41.25
CA MET A 1 -32.87 -14.57 40.63
C MET A 1 -32.96 -14.38 39.12
N GLN A 2 -31.85 -14.49 38.38
CA GLN A 2 -31.86 -14.29 36.91
C GLN A 2 -30.85 -15.17 36.15
N ASN A 3 -30.23 -16.14 36.84
CA ASN A 3 -29.28 -17.09 36.25
C ASN A 3 -29.85 -18.51 36.06
N TRP A 4 -31.06 -18.80 36.54
CA TRP A 4 -31.65 -20.14 36.39
C TRP A 4 -32.43 -20.32 35.08
N TRP A 5 -32.92 -19.23 34.47
CA TRP A 5 -33.61 -19.30 33.19
C TRP A 5 -32.66 -19.52 32.00
N PHE A 6 -31.41 -19.03 32.09
CA PHE A 6 -30.42 -19.21 31.04
C PHE A 6 -29.86 -20.64 31.00
N TRP A 7 -29.64 -21.26 32.18
CA TRP A 7 -29.27 -22.68 32.26
C TRP A 7 -30.44 -23.61 31.93
N GLY A 8 -31.69 -23.23 32.25
CA GLY A 8 -32.89 -23.97 31.85
C GLY A 8 -33.12 -23.99 30.34
N LEU A 9 -32.78 -22.91 29.63
CA LEU A 9 -32.89 -22.84 28.16
C LEU A 9 -31.76 -23.60 27.46
N ILE A 10 -30.56 -23.66 28.05
CA ILE A 10 -29.44 -24.44 27.51
C ILE A 10 -29.65 -25.94 27.74
N LEU A 11 -30.20 -26.37 28.88
CA LEU A 11 -30.52 -27.78 29.14
C LEU A 11 -31.80 -28.26 28.45
N GLY A 12 -32.77 -27.37 28.19
CA GLY A 12 -34.00 -27.67 27.47
C GLY A 12 -33.80 -27.91 25.96
N CYS A 13 -32.75 -27.33 25.35
CA CYS A 13 -32.44 -27.54 23.94
C CYS A 13 -31.68 -28.84 23.63
N PHE A 14 -31.22 -29.61 24.63
CA PHE A 14 -30.50 -30.87 24.41
C PHE A 14 -31.35 -32.14 24.55
N CYS A 15 -32.64 -32.02 24.88
CA CYS A 15 -33.54 -33.16 25.01
C CYS A 15 -34.75 -33.02 24.08
N THR A 16 -34.55 -33.24 22.78
CA THR A 16 -35.54 -33.79 21.81
C THR A 16 -35.10 -33.58 20.35
N LEU A 17 -33.92 -34.11 20.00
CA LEU A 17 -33.59 -34.41 18.60
C LEU A 17 -32.88 -35.77 18.54
N SER A 18 -33.61 -36.84 18.86
CA SER A 18 -33.38 -38.12 18.16
C SER A 18 -33.98 -37.99 16.76
N ALA A 19 -33.37 -37.15 15.93
CA ALA A 19 -33.45 -37.37 14.50
C ALA A 19 -32.63 -38.64 14.27
N GLN A 20 -33.31 -39.72 13.89
CA GLN A 20 -32.70 -40.95 13.45
C GLN A 20 -31.73 -40.58 12.32
N THR A 21 -30.42 -40.45 12.63
CA THR A 21 -29.40 -40.21 11.62
C THR A 21 -29.41 -41.45 10.74
N ASP A 22 -30.02 -41.30 9.58
CA ASP A 22 -30.10 -42.34 8.58
C ASP A 22 -28.66 -42.60 8.12
N SER A 23 -28.03 -43.64 8.69
CA SER A 23 -26.64 -43.95 8.43
C SER A 23 -26.44 -44.08 6.91
N PRO A 24 -25.38 -43.48 6.34
CA PRO A 24 -25.12 -43.60 4.91
C PRO A 24 -24.82 -45.06 4.52
N TYR A 25 -24.43 -45.89 5.51
CA TYR A 25 -24.34 -47.33 5.40
C TYR A 25 -25.72 -47.96 5.43
N LYS A 26 -26.11 -48.57 4.31
CA LYS A 26 -27.35 -49.33 4.21
C LYS A 26 -27.07 -50.81 4.44
N SER A 27 -27.90 -51.44 5.25
CA SER A 27 -27.88 -52.88 5.50
C SER A 27 -29.20 -53.47 5.04
N LYS A 28 -29.15 -54.46 4.14
CA LYS A 28 -30.32 -55.10 3.57
C LYS A 28 -30.21 -56.61 3.74
N LYS A 29 -31.20 -57.23 4.39
CA LYS A 29 -31.35 -58.69 4.37
C LYS A 29 -31.96 -59.09 3.03
N ILE A 30 -31.35 -60.08 2.37
CA ILE A 30 -31.79 -60.62 1.10
C ILE A 30 -31.92 -62.14 1.23
N ALA A 31 -32.91 -62.72 0.56
CA ALA A 31 -32.95 -64.17 0.37
C ALA A 31 -31.93 -64.55 -0.71
N PHE A 32 -31.30 -65.72 -0.57
CA PHE A 32 -30.46 -66.28 -1.63
C PHE A 32 -31.31 -66.56 -2.89
N SER A 33 -30.78 -66.17 -4.04
CA SER A 33 -31.37 -66.46 -5.35
C SER A 33 -30.26 -66.76 -6.35
N LYS A 34 -30.53 -67.67 -7.29
CA LYS A 34 -29.65 -67.92 -8.44
C LYS A 34 -29.76 -66.84 -9.52
N ASP A 35 -30.80 -66.00 -9.44
CA ASP A 35 -30.98 -64.86 -10.35
C ASP A 35 -30.30 -63.59 -9.81
N THR A 36 -30.17 -62.57 -10.66
CA THR A 36 -29.53 -61.30 -10.33
C THR A 36 -30.34 -60.51 -9.30
N ILE A 37 -29.75 -60.23 -8.15
CA ILE A 37 -30.38 -59.49 -7.06
C ILE A 37 -30.06 -58.01 -7.19
N ALA A 38 -31.08 -57.17 -7.38
CA ALA A 38 -30.93 -55.71 -7.32
C ALA A 38 -30.88 -55.25 -5.85
N LEU A 39 -29.73 -54.70 -5.45
CA LEU A 39 -29.51 -54.21 -4.10
C LEU A 39 -30.12 -52.81 -3.91
N HIS A 40 -29.92 -51.94 -4.90
CA HIS A 40 -30.41 -50.56 -4.93
C HIS A 40 -30.65 -50.06 -6.37
N GLY A 41 -31.28 -48.89 -6.52
CA GLY A 41 -31.53 -48.25 -7.83
C GLY A 41 -30.40 -47.34 -8.33
N THR A 42 -29.34 -47.15 -7.55
CA THR A 42 -28.18 -46.28 -7.84
C THR A 42 -26.88 -47.00 -7.53
N SER A 43 -25.75 -46.48 -8.02
CA SER A 43 -24.43 -47.08 -7.80
C SER A 43 -24.01 -47.13 -6.32
N ILE A 44 -23.20 -48.13 -5.98
CA ILE A 44 -22.69 -48.39 -4.62
C ILE A 44 -21.16 -48.43 -4.61
N GLN A 45 -20.54 -48.10 -3.47
CA GLN A 45 -19.07 -48.12 -3.33
C GLN A 45 -18.55 -49.54 -3.10
N LYS A 46 -17.36 -49.84 -3.66
CA LYS A 46 -16.73 -51.16 -3.57
C LYS A 46 -16.13 -51.40 -2.19
N GLU A 47 -15.51 -50.37 -1.62
CA GLU A 47 -14.70 -50.40 -0.40
C GLU A 47 -15.52 -50.73 0.85
N PHE A 48 -16.83 -50.47 0.81
CA PHE A 48 -17.76 -50.66 1.93
C PHE A 48 -18.81 -51.74 1.66
N PHE A 49 -18.60 -52.57 0.65
CA PHE A 49 -19.50 -53.68 0.33
C PHE A 49 -19.12 -54.94 1.09
N LYS A 50 -20.07 -55.52 1.83
CA LYS A 50 -19.88 -56.76 2.58
C LYS A 50 -21.14 -57.62 2.58
N ILE A 51 -20.99 -58.93 2.43
CA ILE A 51 -22.08 -59.90 2.56
C ILE A 51 -21.75 -60.81 3.73
N THR A 52 -22.68 -60.96 4.67
CA THR A 52 -22.56 -61.92 5.77
C THR A 52 -23.71 -62.90 5.76
N ASP A 53 -23.48 -64.12 6.23
CA ASP A 53 -24.53 -65.09 6.50
C ASP A 53 -25.35 -64.73 7.76
N ALA A 54 -26.33 -65.58 8.10
CA ALA A 54 -27.17 -65.41 9.29
C ALA A 54 -26.39 -65.48 10.62
N LYS A 55 -25.19 -66.06 10.63
CA LYS A 55 -24.29 -66.13 11.79
C LYS A 55 -23.33 -64.92 11.85
N GLY A 56 -23.40 -64.02 10.88
CA GLY A 56 -22.54 -62.84 10.79
C GLY A 56 -21.17 -63.10 10.18
N GLN A 57 -20.93 -64.29 9.63
CA GLN A 57 -19.67 -64.65 8.97
C GLN A 57 -19.65 -64.10 7.54
N GLU A 58 -18.52 -63.51 7.15
CA GLU A 58 -18.37 -62.91 5.83
C GLU A 58 -18.27 -63.96 4.73
N LEU A 59 -19.01 -63.74 3.65
CA LEU A 59 -19.01 -64.61 2.50
C LEU A 59 -17.81 -64.32 1.59
N ASP A 60 -17.09 -65.36 1.18
CA ASP A 60 -15.94 -65.24 0.27
C ASP A 60 -16.35 -64.69 -1.10
N THR A 61 -15.58 -63.74 -1.62
CA THR A 61 -15.72 -63.16 -2.97
C THR A 61 -15.64 -64.18 -4.10
N ALA A 62 -15.13 -65.39 -3.85
CA ALA A 62 -15.19 -66.51 -4.77
C ALA A 62 -16.64 -66.91 -5.12
N PHE A 63 -17.60 -66.69 -4.21
CA PHE A 63 -18.99 -67.16 -4.35
C PHE A 63 -19.96 -66.17 -4.98
N TYR A 64 -19.55 -64.93 -5.24
CA TYR A 64 -20.42 -63.93 -5.84
C TYR A 64 -19.67 -62.94 -6.74
N ARG A 65 -20.43 -62.15 -7.50
CA ARG A 65 -19.95 -61.03 -8.29
C ARG A 65 -20.91 -59.86 -8.11
N VAL A 66 -20.38 -58.66 -7.95
CA VAL A 66 -21.16 -57.43 -7.82
C VAL A 66 -20.89 -56.52 -9.01
N ASP A 67 -21.94 -56.04 -9.64
CA ASP A 67 -21.91 -54.87 -10.52
C ASP A 67 -22.21 -53.63 -9.65
N TYR A 68 -21.14 -52.98 -9.18
CA TYR A 68 -21.23 -51.82 -8.29
C TYR A 68 -21.87 -50.60 -8.97
N ALA A 69 -21.78 -50.48 -10.30
CA ALA A 69 -22.37 -49.36 -11.04
C ALA A 69 -23.90 -49.50 -11.12
N LYS A 70 -24.41 -50.72 -11.25
CA LYS A 70 -25.85 -51.02 -11.30
C LYS A 70 -26.43 -51.50 -9.97
N ALA A 71 -25.61 -51.59 -8.94
CA ALA A 71 -25.94 -52.19 -7.63
C ALA A 71 -26.62 -53.56 -7.74
N LYS A 72 -26.06 -54.44 -8.58
CA LYS A 72 -26.57 -55.80 -8.80
C LYS A 72 -25.60 -56.84 -8.26
N LEU A 73 -26.12 -57.82 -7.53
CA LEU A 73 -25.40 -58.95 -6.96
C LEU A 73 -25.79 -60.24 -7.68
N LEU A 74 -24.80 -61.04 -8.08
CA LEU A 74 -24.99 -62.34 -8.68
C LEU A 74 -24.18 -63.38 -7.91
N PHE A 75 -24.82 -64.46 -7.45
CA PHE A 75 -24.11 -65.58 -6.85
C PHE A 75 -23.59 -66.52 -7.93
N LYS A 76 -22.40 -67.11 -7.72
CA LYS A 76 -21.81 -68.09 -8.64
C LYS A 76 -22.40 -69.48 -8.37
N ASN A 77 -22.39 -70.35 -9.39
CA ASN A 77 -23.14 -71.62 -9.40
C ASN A 77 -22.81 -72.62 -8.28
N ASN A 78 -21.70 -72.44 -7.56
CA ASN A 78 -21.25 -73.30 -6.47
C ASN A 78 -21.69 -72.83 -5.07
N TYR A 79 -22.46 -71.75 -4.97
CA TYR A 79 -22.95 -71.23 -3.70
C TYR A 79 -24.45 -71.44 -3.53
N SER A 80 -24.86 -71.93 -2.36
CA SER A 80 -26.25 -72.01 -1.92
C SER A 80 -26.31 -71.69 -0.44
N ALA A 81 -27.18 -70.76 -0.05
CA ALA A 81 -27.43 -70.44 1.35
C ALA A 81 -28.76 -71.01 1.81
N THR A 82 -28.78 -71.59 3.01
CA THR A 82 -29.97 -72.18 3.66
C THR A 82 -30.81 -71.15 4.42
N ASP A 83 -30.30 -69.92 4.59
CA ASP A 83 -30.95 -68.82 5.29
C ASP A 83 -30.65 -67.47 4.59
N SER A 84 -31.24 -66.39 5.07
CA SER A 84 -31.06 -65.02 4.63
C SER A 84 -29.60 -64.52 4.78
N LEU A 85 -29.17 -63.72 3.80
CA LEU A 85 -27.88 -63.07 3.78
C LEU A 85 -28.05 -61.59 4.08
N THR A 86 -27.10 -60.99 4.78
CA THR A 86 -27.10 -59.55 5.06
C THR A 86 -26.06 -58.86 4.20
N VAL A 87 -26.49 -57.95 3.34
CA VAL A 87 -25.61 -57.12 2.52
C VAL A 87 -25.50 -55.73 3.13
N ARG A 88 -24.28 -55.30 3.42
CA ARG A 88 -23.95 -53.93 3.84
C ARG A 88 -23.26 -53.22 2.69
N TYR A 89 -23.70 -52.01 2.39
CA TYR A 89 -23.14 -51.20 1.32
C TYR A 89 -23.30 -49.71 1.59
N LEU A 90 -22.42 -48.91 0.99
CA LEU A 90 -22.48 -47.45 1.02
C LEU A 90 -22.92 -46.94 -0.35
N GLN A 91 -23.94 -46.09 -0.39
CA GLN A 91 -24.43 -45.47 -1.63
C GLN A 91 -23.56 -44.27 -2.00
N PHE A 92 -23.43 -43.99 -3.29
CA PHE A 92 -22.89 -42.68 -3.70
C PHE A 92 -23.89 -41.57 -3.34
N PRO A 93 -23.41 -40.40 -2.89
CA PRO A 93 -24.27 -39.27 -2.58
C PRO A 93 -25.21 -38.92 -3.74
N GLU A 94 -26.43 -38.46 -3.41
CA GLU A 94 -27.45 -38.14 -4.40
C GLU A 94 -26.95 -37.13 -5.44
N PHE A 95 -26.15 -36.14 -5.05
CA PHE A 95 -25.62 -35.13 -5.98
C PHE A 95 -24.67 -35.67 -7.06
N LEU A 96 -24.09 -36.87 -6.88
CA LEU A 96 -23.25 -37.55 -7.88
C LEU A 96 -24.06 -38.49 -8.79
N THR A 97 -25.20 -39.01 -8.30
CA THR A 97 -26.00 -40.05 -8.98
C THR A 97 -27.30 -39.52 -9.58
N LYS A 98 -27.75 -38.33 -9.15
CA LYS A 98 -28.97 -37.68 -9.65
C LYS A 98 -28.75 -37.18 -11.06
N SER A 99 -29.59 -37.65 -11.97
CA SER A 99 -29.63 -37.13 -13.34
C SER A 99 -30.37 -35.80 -13.36
N TYR A 100 -29.69 -34.73 -13.76
CA TYR A 100 -30.28 -33.41 -13.95
C TYR A 100 -30.73 -33.28 -15.39
N THR A 101 -32.00 -33.59 -15.65
CA THR A 101 -32.60 -33.46 -16.98
C THR A 101 -33.39 -32.16 -17.07
N ILE A 102 -33.41 -31.56 -18.27
CA ILE A 102 -34.21 -30.34 -18.53
C ILE A 102 -35.72 -30.66 -18.46
N TYR A 103 -36.09 -31.91 -18.75
CA TYR A 103 -37.46 -32.42 -18.68
C TYR A 103 -37.50 -33.65 -17.77
N ASP A 104 -38.51 -33.75 -16.92
CA ASP A 104 -38.78 -34.95 -16.14
C ASP A 104 -39.10 -36.10 -17.10
N PRO A 105 -38.27 -37.17 -17.19
CA PRO A 105 -38.51 -38.28 -18.11
C PRO A 105 -39.86 -38.97 -17.87
N LYS A 106 -40.38 -38.91 -16.64
CA LYS A 106 -41.72 -39.45 -16.30
C LYS A 106 -42.86 -38.64 -16.92
N ARG A 107 -42.57 -37.41 -17.38
CA ARG A 107 -43.50 -36.53 -18.09
C ARG A 107 -43.35 -36.60 -19.61
N VAL A 108 -42.44 -37.43 -20.11
CA VAL A 108 -42.25 -37.66 -21.55
C VAL A 108 -43.07 -38.89 -21.93
N VAL A 109 -44.22 -38.67 -22.57
CA VAL A 109 -45.11 -39.73 -23.06
C VAL A 109 -44.75 -40.08 -24.52
N PRO A 110 -44.73 -41.37 -24.91
CA PRO A 110 -44.62 -41.77 -26.31
C PRO A 110 -45.81 -41.20 -27.10
N ASN A 111 -45.53 -40.54 -28.22
CA ASN A 111 -46.53 -39.78 -28.98
C ASN A 111 -47.29 -40.69 -29.95
N GLU A 112 -48.29 -41.40 -29.44
CA GLU A 112 -49.31 -42.06 -30.25
C GLU A 112 -50.69 -41.65 -29.72
N ALA A 113 -51.43 -40.88 -30.53
CA ALA A 113 -52.69 -40.16 -30.25
C ALA A 113 -52.54 -38.81 -29.49
N GLY A 114 -52.81 -37.72 -30.22
CA GLY A 114 -52.45 -36.36 -29.85
C GLY A 114 -53.35 -35.67 -28.82
N VAL A 115 -52.70 -34.86 -27.98
CA VAL A 115 -53.08 -33.48 -27.62
C VAL A 115 -51.78 -32.71 -27.33
N LEU A 116 -51.56 -31.60 -28.05
CA LEU A 116 -50.50 -30.63 -27.71
C LEU A 116 -50.93 -29.86 -26.46
N VAL A 117 -50.47 -30.29 -25.29
CA VAL A 117 -50.60 -29.50 -24.07
C VAL A 117 -49.48 -28.47 -24.05
N THR A 118 -49.79 -27.22 -24.41
CA THR A 118 -48.95 -26.08 -24.02
C THR A 118 -49.01 -25.98 -22.50
N VAL A 119 -47.93 -26.41 -21.83
CA VAL A 119 -47.68 -25.98 -20.46
C VAL A 119 -47.44 -24.48 -20.56
N LYS A 120 -48.43 -23.68 -20.17
CA LYS A 120 -48.21 -22.24 -19.93
C LYS A 120 -47.00 -22.18 -19.02
N LYS A 121 -45.89 -21.71 -19.58
CA LYS A 121 -44.68 -21.44 -18.82
C LYS A 121 -45.09 -20.26 -17.96
N ASP A 122 -45.49 -20.52 -16.71
CA ASP A 122 -45.60 -19.45 -15.73
C ASP A 122 -44.33 -18.61 -15.91
N GLU A 123 -44.51 -17.33 -16.17
CA GLU A 123 -43.39 -16.41 -16.20
C GLU A 123 -42.74 -16.54 -14.83
N ARG A 124 -41.71 -17.39 -14.73
CA ARG A 124 -40.83 -17.42 -13.58
C ARG A 124 -40.36 -15.99 -13.48
N THR A 125 -40.87 -15.28 -12.49
CA THR A 125 -40.46 -13.92 -12.17
C THR A 125 -38.95 -13.93 -12.26
N ARG A 126 -38.41 -13.17 -13.23
CA ARG A 126 -36.97 -13.13 -13.43
C ARG A 126 -36.42 -12.62 -12.12
N PHE A 127 -35.78 -13.49 -11.34
CA PHE A 127 -35.13 -13.10 -10.11
C PHE A 127 -34.17 -11.96 -10.44
N LYS A 128 -34.54 -10.76 -10.01
CA LYS A 128 -33.69 -9.56 -10.04
C LYS A 128 -33.12 -9.44 -8.64
N PRO A 129 -31.87 -9.88 -8.41
CA PRO A 129 -31.23 -9.59 -7.14
C PRO A 129 -31.23 -8.06 -6.96
N PHE A 130 -31.61 -7.59 -5.77
CA PHE A 130 -31.59 -6.17 -5.39
C PHE A 130 -32.51 -5.25 -6.22
N ASP A 131 -33.72 -5.69 -6.58
CA ASP A 131 -34.70 -4.85 -7.29
C ASP A 131 -34.97 -3.53 -6.54
N GLY A 132 -34.81 -2.39 -7.22
CA GLY A 132 -34.86 -1.04 -6.63
C GLY A 132 -33.53 -0.47 -6.12
N LEU A 133 -32.45 -1.27 -6.13
CA LEU A 133 -31.09 -0.86 -5.80
C LEU A 133 -30.19 -0.93 -7.04
N THR A 134 -29.30 0.03 -7.18
CA THR A 134 -28.22 -0.02 -8.16
C THR A 134 -27.04 -0.71 -7.52
N THR A 135 -26.69 -1.89 -8.02
CA THR A 135 -25.52 -2.64 -7.60
C THR A 135 -24.43 -2.54 -8.65
N SER A 136 -23.18 -2.60 -8.20
CA SER A 136 -22.03 -2.73 -9.09
C SER A 136 -20.94 -3.54 -8.38
N GLY A 137 -20.36 -4.51 -9.07
CA GLY A 137 -19.23 -5.29 -8.56
C GLY A 137 -19.35 -6.77 -8.89
N SER A 138 -18.55 -7.59 -8.21
CA SER A 138 -18.59 -9.04 -8.36
C SER A 138 -18.25 -9.81 -7.09
N ILE A 139 -18.83 -11.00 -6.96
CA ILE A 139 -18.45 -12.00 -5.96
C ILE A 139 -17.90 -13.20 -6.71
N SER A 140 -16.69 -13.62 -6.38
CA SER A 140 -16.10 -14.85 -6.91
C SER A 140 -15.72 -15.83 -5.80
N ARG A 141 -15.98 -17.10 -6.06
CA ARG A 141 -15.58 -18.24 -5.22
C ARG A 141 -14.95 -19.26 -6.12
N GLY A 142 -13.71 -19.64 -5.84
CA GLY A 142 -13.01 -20.64 -6.61
C GLY A 142 -12.28 -21.64 -5.73
N VAL A 143 -12.11 -22.85 -6.25
CA VAL A 143 -11.34 -23.92 -5.64
C VAL A 143 -10.29 -24.34 -6.64
N THR A 144 -9.04 -24.41 -6.21
CA THR A 144 -7.93 -24.94 -7.01
C THR A 144 -7.45 -26.24 -6.38
N ILE A 145 -7.35 -27.29 -7.20
CA ILE A 145 -6.91 -28.63 -6.82
C ILE A 145 -5.77 -29.00 -7.75
N GLY A 146 -4.70 -29.56 -7.20
CA GLY A 146 -3.66 -30.17 -8.00
C GLY A 146 -3.05 -31.37 -7.31
N ASN A 147 -2.31 -32.18 -8.05
CA ASN A 147 -1.58 -33.32 -7.47
C ASN A 147 -0.21 -32.93 -6.89
N ASN A 148 0.24 -31.70 -7.11
CA ASN A 148 1.50 -31.14 -6.61
C ASN A 148 1.28 -29.95 -5.65
N GLN A 149 0.05 -29.74 -5.19
CA GLN A 149 -0.32 -28.67 -4.25
C GLN A 149 -1.55 -29.09 -3.43
N ASN A 150 -1.70 -28.53 -2.23
CA ASN A 150 -2.93 -28.70 -1.45
C ASN A 150 -4.11 -27.97 -2.10
N THR A 151 -5.34 -28.41 -1.77
CA THR A 151 -6.56 -27.72 -2.21
C THR A 151 -6.61 -26.32 -1.61
N THR A 152 -6.68 -25.30 -2.47
CA THR A 152 -6.78 -23.89 -2.04
C THR A 152 -8.13 -23.30 -2.44
N VAL A 153 -8.74 -22.53 -1.53
CA VAL A 153 -9.99 -21.84 -1.76
C VAL A 153 -9.70 -20.35 -1.96
N ASN A 154 -10.08 -19.83 -3.12
CA ASN A 154 -9.91 -18.43 -3.48
C ASN A 154 -11.26 -17.72 -3.41
N SER A 155 -11.34 -16.69 -2.58
CA SER A 155 -12.52 -15.83 -2.41
C SER A 155 -12.15 -14.41 -2.80
N ASN A 156 -13.00 -13.78 -3.61
CA ASN A 156 -12.95 -12.34 -3.81
C ASN A 156 -14.39 -11.81 -3.80
N LEU A 157 -14.63 -10.72 -3.10
CA LEU A 157 -15.90 -9.99 -3.06
C LEU A 157 -15.55 -8.53 -3.22
N ASP A 158 -16.20 -7.87 -4.15
CA ASP A 158 -16.19 -6.42 -4.34
C ASP A 158 -17.62 -6.05 -4.75
N LEU A 159 -18.36 -5.41 -3.86
CA LEU A 159 -19.77 -5.10 -4.08
C LEU A 159 -20.09 -3.71 -3.55
N GLN A 160 -20.57 -2.87 -4.46
CA GLN A 160 -21.13 -1.56 -4.13
C GLN A 160 -22.64 -1.59 -4.37
N ILE A 161 -23.39 -1.01 -3.44
CA ILE A 161 -24.85 -0.97 -3.47
C ILE A 161 -25.29 0.46 -3.18
N VAL A 162 -26.14 1.04 -4.04
CA VAL A 162 -26.76 2.35 -3.81
C VAL A 162 -28.21 2.32 -4.27
N GLY A 163 -29.14 2.74 -3.41
CA GLY A 163 -30.53 2.92 -3.84
C GLY A 163 -31.50 3.15 -2.70
N LYS A 164 -32.79 3.21 -3.03
CA LYS A 164 -33.87 3.40 -2.07
C LYS A 164 -34.45 2.05 -1.68
N LEU A 165 -34.41 1.72 -0.38
CA LEU A 165 -35.12 0.57 0.19
C LEU A 165 -36.63 0.87 0.34
N SER A 166 -36.98 2.15 0.51
CA SER A 166 -38.35 2.67 0.53
C SER A 166 -38.37 4.15 0.14
N ASN A 167 -39.54 4.78 0.10
CA ASN A 167 -39.66 6.22 -0.20
C ASN A 167 -38.83 7.12 0.73
N LYS A 168 -38.52 6.68 1.96
CA LYS A 168 -37.83 7.48 2.99
C LYS A 168 -36.49 6.91 3.45
N VAL A 169 -36.12 5.71 3.02
CA VAL A 169 -34.91 5.01 3.50
C VAL A 169 -34.06 4.59 2.29
N SER A 170 -32.79 4.97 2.32
CA SER A 170 -31.79 4.64 1.32
C SER A 170 -30.68 3.78 1.92
N LEU A 171 -30.08 2.95 1.07
CA LEU A 171 -28.93 2.10 1.38
C LEU A 171 -27.74 2.54 0.53
N ARG A 172 -26.57 2.65 1.17
CA ARG A 172 -25.27 2.76 0.52
C ARG A 172 -24.33 1.76 1.17
N ALA A 173 -23.74 0.85 0.41
CA ALA A 173 -22.77 -0.11 0.93
C ALA A 173 -21.59 -0.27 -0.02
N SER A 174 -20.43 -0.58 0.55
CA SER A 174 -19.20 -0.99 -0.13
C SER A 174 -18.63 -2.15 0.67
N ILE A 175 -18.62 -3.35 0.10
CA ILE A 175 -18.21 -4.57 0.77
C ILE A 175 -17.09 -5.20 -0.05
N GLN A 176 -15.95 -5.44 0.59
CA GLN A 176 -14.79 -6.01 -0.08
C GLN A 176 -14.11 -7.06 0.80
N ASP A 177 -13.65 -8.14 0.18
CA ASP A 177 -12.91 -9.22 0.82
C ASP A 177 -12.03 -9.89 -0.25
N SER A 178 -10.70 -9.89 -0.06
CA SER A 178 -9.76 -10.49 -1.01
C SER A 178 -8.61 -11.19 -0.28
N ASN A 179 -8.38 -12.46 -0.59
CA ASN A 179 -7.32 -13.27 0.01
C ASN A 179 -6.04 -13.36 -0.85
N ILE A 180 -5.92 -12.57 -1.93
CA ILE A 180 -4.78 -12.63 -2.86
C ILE A 180 -3.79 -11.49 -2.55
N PRO A 181 -2.56 -11.78 -2.11
CA PRO A 181 -1.54 -10.73 -1.94
C PRO A 181 -1.21 -10.12 -3.31
N LEU A 182 -1.38 -8.80 -3.44
CA LEU A 182 -1.00 -8.08 -4.65
C LEU A 182 0.48 -7.67 -4.58
N GLN A 183 1.21 -7.77 -5.69
CA GLN A 183 2.59 -7.27 -5.79
C GLN A 183 2.65 -6.01 -6.64
N ASP A 184 3.22 -4.95 -6.08
CA ASP A 184 3.61 -3.73 -6.83
C ASP A 184 5.11 -3.48 -6.62
N GLY A 185 5.82 -3.14 -7.69
CA GLY A 185 7.29 -3.04 -7.69
C GLY A 185 8.06 -4.33 -7.36
N GLY A 186 7.39 -5.50 -7.37
CA GLY A 186 8.00 -6.81 -7.06
C GLY A 186 7.91 -7.27 -5.59
N TYR A 187 7.11 -6.57 -4.76
CA TYR A 187 6.94 -6.82 -3.32
C TYR A 187 5.46 -7.00 -2.96
N SER A 188 5.16 -7.89 -2.01
CA SER A 188 3.78 -8.18 -1.61
C SER A 188 3.19 -7.09 -0.70
N GLN A 189 1.97 -6.65 -1.00
CA GLN A 189 1.21 -5.63 -0.26
C GLN A 189 -0.12 -6.22 0.27
N LYS A 190 -0.53 -5.80 1.47
CA LYS A 190 -1.90 -6.03 1.96
C LYS A 190 -2.78 -4.87 1.51
N LEU A 191 -3.83 -5.15 0.74
CA LEU A 191 -4.71 -4.13 0.16
C LEU A 191 -5.75 -3.56 1.15
N ASP A 192 -5.86 -4.15 2.35
CA ASP A 192 -6.89 -3.84 3.36
C ASP A 192 -6.94 -2.36 3.82
N GLU A 193 -5.95 -1.54 3.43
CA GLU A 193 -5.85 -0.13 3.79
C GLU A 193 -6.33 0.86 2.70
N PHE A 194 -6.64 0.39 1.49
CA PHE A 194 -7.00 1.27 0.35
C PHE A 194 -8.50 1.57 0.23
N ASP A 195 -9.36 0.59 0.50
CA ASP A 195 -10.81 0.68 0.23
C ASP A 195 -11.64 0.67 1.53
N GLN A 196 -12.73 1.45 1.58
CA GLN A 196 -13.63 1.53 2.75
C GLN A 196 -14.70 0.43 2.68
N ILE A 197 -14.73 -0.45 3.69
CA ILE A 197 -15.73 -1.52 3.81
C ILE A 197 -16.84 -1.06 4.75
N PHE A 198 -17.98 -0.59 4.24
CA PHE A 198 -19.08 -0.08 5.07
C PHE A 198 -20.47 -0.41 4.53
N VAL A 199 -21.46 -0.36 5.41
CA VAL A 199 -22.90 -0.40 5.10
C VAL A 199 -23.56 0.78 5.80
N GLU A 200 -24.30 1.59 5.06
CA GLU A 200 -24.96 2.80 5.53
C GLU A 200 -26.44 2.80 5.14
N LEU A 201 -27.30 2.85 6.16
CA LEU A 201 -28.72 3.11 6.02
C LEU A 201 -28.99 4.56 6.40
N PHE A 202 -29.69 5.31 5.55
CA PHE A 202 -29.93 6.72 5.81
C PHE A 202 -31.29 7.20 5.29
N SER A 203 -31.76 8.27 5.91
CA SER A 203 -32.95 9.06 5.58
C SER A 203 -32.58 10.55 5.61
N ASP A 204 -33.55 11.44 5.42
CA ASP A 204 -33.32 12.89 5.47
C ASP A 204 -32.94 13.40 6.88
N ARG A 205 -33.29 12.64 7.93
CA ARG A 205 -33.11 13.02 9.34
C ARG A 205 -32.22 12.07 10.16
N TRP A 206 -31.79 10.95 9.62
CA TRP A 206 -30.94 10.01 10.36
C TRP A 206 -30.07 9.18 9.43
N SER A 207 -28.94 8.71 9.96
CA SER A 207 -28.05 7.77 9.28
C SER A 207 -27.43 6.80 10.27
N ILE A 208 -27.37 5.53 9.92
CA ILE A 208 -26.68 4.47 10.65
C ILE A 208 -25.67 3.86 9.69
N ARG A 209 -24.38 3.96 10.02
CA ARG A 209 -23.28 3.38 9.26
C ARG A 209 -22.57 2.34 10.11
N ALA A 210 -22.30 1.17 9.55
CA ALA A 210 -21.52 0.10 10.15
C ALA A 210 -20.34 -0.28 9.23
N GLY A 211 -19.26 -0.81 9.80
CA GLY A 211 -18.02 -1.13 9.08
C GLY A 211 -16.99 -0.03 9.26
N ASP A 212 -16.32 0.38 8.19
CA ASP A 212 -15.27 1.39 8.22
C ASP A 212 -15.86 2.79 8.36
N LEU A 213 -15.41 3.46 9.41
CA LEU A 213 -15.86 4.76 9.83
C LEU A 213 -14.69 5.73 9.81
N PHE A 214 -15.00 6.97 9.48
CA PHE A 214 -14.11 8.10 9.61
C PHE A 214 -14.71 9.02 10.67
N LEU A 215 -14.17 8.91 11.89
CA LEU A 215 -14.61 9.73 13.02
C LEU A 215 -13.80 11.02 13.03
N GLU A 216 -14.46 12.16 12.97
CA GLU A 216 -13.79 13.46 12.94
C GLU A 216 -14.50 14.46 13.87
N ASN A 217 -13.70 15.29 14.54
CA ASN A 217 -14.16 16.50 15.20
C ASN A 217 -13.17 17.64 14.93
N ARG A 218 -13.64 18.67 14.22
CA ARG A 218 -12.90 19.93 13.98
C ARG A 218 -13.60 21.15 14.59
N HIS A 219 -14.65 20.93 15.38
CA HIS A 219 -15.43 21.99 16.02
C HIS A 219 -14.86 22.34 17.40
N SER A 220 -14.43 21.34 18.16
CA SER A 220 -13.80 21.50 19.47
C SER A 220 -12.28 21.66 19.31
N LYS A 221 -11.69 22.62 20.04
CA LYS A 221 -10.23 22.76 20.12
C LYS A 221 -9.63 21.68 21.02
N PHE A 222 -10.29 21.37 22.13
CA PHE A 222 -9.81 20.42 23.13
C PHE A 222 -10.10 18.95 22.79
N LEU A 223 -11.04 18.69 21.87
CA LEU A 223 -11.32 17.37 21.29
C LEU A 223 -11.23 17.45 19.77
N ASN A 224 -10.06 17.83 19.26
CA ASN A 224 -9.78 17.85 17.84
C ASN A 224 -9.15 16.52 17.40
N PHE A 225 -9.78 15.79 16.48
CA PHE A 225 -9.24 14.53 15.96
C PHE A 225 -9.84 14.11 14.61
N ASN A 226 -9.16 13.16 13.95
CA ASN A 226 -9.65 12.46 12.77
C ASN A 226 -9.08 11.04 12.67
N LYS A 227 -9.94 10.05 12.88
CA LYS A 227 -9.54 8.66 13.04
C LYS A 227 -10.30 7.73 12.11
N LYS A 228 -9.56 6.85 11.43
CA LYS A 228 -10.10 5.71 10.69
C LYS A 228 -10.28 4.54 11.66
N VAL A 229 -11.52 4.05 11.79
CA VAL A 229 -11.90 3.02 12.78
C VAL A 229 -12.92 2.07 12.16
N GLN A 230 -13.16 0.92 12.78
CA GLN A 230 -14.17 -0.03 12.32
C GLN A 230 -15.22 -0.26 13.39
N GLY A 231 -16.49 0.06 13.12
CA GLY A 231 -17.55 -0.02 14.11
C GLY A 231 -18.91 0.45 13.59
N ILE A 232 -19.72 1.01 14.49
CA ILE A 232 -21.05 1.53 14.19
C ILE A 232 -21.09 3.03 14.55
N ASN A 233 -21.66 3.85 13.67
CA ASN A 233 -21.92 5.27 13.87
C ASN A 233 -23.39 5.57 13.56
N THR A 234 -24.02 6.33 14.43
CA THR A 234 -25.41 6.76 14.30
C THR A 234 -25.46 8.29 14.37
N ARG A 235 -26.29 8.90 13.54
CA ARG A 235 -26.54 10.35 13.53
C ARG A 235 -28.03 10.61 13.37
N PHE A 236 -28.55 11.55 14.13
CA PHE A 236 -29.94 12.00 14.11
C PHE A 236 -29.97 13.51 14.04
N THR A 237 -30.82 14.06 13.19
CA THR A 237 -31.05 15.48 13.01
C THR A 237 -32.51 15.80 13.33
N PHE A 238 -32.72 16.72 14.26
CA PHE A 238 -34.02 17.20 14.72
C PHE A 238 -34.20 18.69 14.42
N GLY A 239 -35.45 19.15 14.33
CA GLY A 239 -35.79 20.56 14.14
C GLY A 239 -35.88 21.00 12.68
N THR A 240 -35.80 22.33 12.46
CA THR A 240 -35.82 22.98 11.14
C THR A 240 -34.43 23.50 10.78
N PRO A 241 -34.15 23.91 9.53
CA PRO A 241 -32.84 24.46 9.15
C PRO A 241 -32.39 25.66 10.01
N GLU A 242 -33.33 26.45 10.53
CA GLU A 242 -33.09 27.63 11.39
C GLU A 242 -32.88 27.26 12.86
N ASN A 243 -33.32 26.06 13.27
CA ASN A 243 -33.22 25.57 14.64
C ASN A 243 -32.99 24.05 14.62
N LYS A 244 -31.71 23.67 14.52
CA LYS A 244 -31.28 22.30 14.20
C LYS A 244 -30.52 21.69 15.37
N THR A 245 -30.90 20.47 15.75
CA THR A 245 -30.13 19.66 16.71
C THR A 245 -29.59 18.41 16.02
N ASP A 246 -28.27 18.26 16.01
CA ASP A 246 -27.58 17.05 15.55
C ASP A 246 -27.06 16.25 16.74
N VAL A 247 -27.49 15.00 16.86
CA VAL A 247 -27.02 14.04 17.87
C VAL A 247 -26.34 12.88 17.16
N PHE A 248 -25.19 12.46 17.65
CA PHE A 248 -24.51 11.29 17.10
C PHE A 248 -23.83 10.47 18.18
N ALA A 249 -23.64 9.19 17.89
CA ALA A 249 -22.91 8.25 18.73
C ALA A 249 -22.24 7.18 17.87
N ALA A 250 -20.99 6.87 18.19
CA ALA A 250 -20.16 5.90 17.53
C ALA A 250 -19.44 5.01 18.54
N ALA A 251 -19.31 3.73 18.20
CA ALA A 251 -18.52 2.74 18.94
C ALA A 251 -17.77 1.88 17.92
N ALA A 252 -16.44 1.78 18.06
CA ALA A 252 -15.59 1.16 17.06
C ALA A 252 -14.29 0.59 17.67
N VAL A 253 -13.56 -0.19 16.87
CA VAL A 253 -12.20 -0.66 17.12
C VAL A 253 -11.22 0.17 16.29
N VAL A 254 -10.10 0.56 16.90
CA VAL A 254 -9.06 1.37 16.26
C VAL A 254 -8.20 0.49 15.34
N ARG A 255 -7.92 0.96 14.12
CA ARG A 255 -7.09 0.23 13.13
C ARG A 255 -5.59 0.57 13.19
N GLY A 256 -5.23 1.72 13.76
CA GLY A 256 -3.84 2.15 13.88
C GLY A 256 -3.66 3.33 14.83
N GLN A 257 -2.40 3.65 15.12
CA GLN A 257 -2.00 4.65 16.08
C GLN A 257 -1.38 5.86 15.37
N TYR A 258 -1.62 7.07 15.90
CA TYR A 258 -0.96 8.27 15.38
C TYR A 258 0.52 8.25 15.73
N ALA A 259 1.36 8.57 14.75
CA ALA A 259 2.77 8.85 14.91
C ALA A 259 3.13 10.21 14.32
N ARG A 260 4.26 10.73 14.79
CA ARG A 260 4.87 11.95 14.28
C ARG A 260 6.36 11.72 14.06
N SER A 261 6.79 11.84 12.82
CA SER A 261 8.21 11.93 12.47
C SER A 261 8.60 13.39 12.29
N THR A 262 9.65 13.83 12.98
CA THR A 262 10.21 15.18 12.85
C THR A 262 11.69 15.07 12.48
N PHE A 263 12.08 15.73 11.40
CA PHE A 263 13.47 15.77 10.95
C PHE A 263 13.76 17.06 10.19
N THR A 264 15.04 17.44 10.12
CA THR A 264 15.49 18.56 9.30
C THR A 264 15.86 18.05 7.91
N GLY A 265 15.53 18.81 6.87
CA GLY A 265 15.94 18.54 5.50
C GLY A 265 17.47 18.44 5.37
N GLN A 266 17.92 17.73 4.36
CA GLN A 266 19.34 17.67 4.01
C GLN A 266 19.52 18.45 2.70
N GLU A 267 20.60 19.21 2.57
CA GLU A 267 20.83 20.06 1.40
C GLU A 267 20.82 19.21 0.11
N GLY A 268 19.94 19.58 -0.83
CA GLY A 268 19.83 18.86 -2.10
C GLY A 268 19.46 17.38 -1.97
N ASN A 269 18.71 16.99 -0.94
CA ASN A 269 18.17 15.63 -0.81
C ASN A 269 16.64 15.66 -0.88
N GLN A 270 16.04 15.16 -1.96
CA GLN A 270 14.59 15.03 -2.07
C GLN A 270 14.02 13.80 -1.33
N GLY A 271 14.85 13.01 -0.65
CA GLY A 271 14.46 11.75 -0.02
C GLY A 271 14.86 10.52 -0.85
N PRO A 272 14.33 9.33 -0.53
CA PRO A 272 13.31 9.08 0.49
C PRO A 272 13.76 9.37 1.93
N TYR A 273 12.83 9.81 2.78
CA TYR A 273 13.00 10.00 4.23
C TYR A 273 12.15 8.98 4.98
N LYS A 274 12.74 8.30 5.97
CA LYS A 274 12.08 7.23 6.73
C LYS A 274 11.13 7.77 7.80
N LEU A 275 9.92 7.24 7.84
CA LEU A 275 8.94 7.45 8.89
C LEU A 275 9.09 6.35 9.96
N ARG A 276 8.91 6.68 11.23
CA ARG A 276 9.12 5.77 12.39
C ARG A 276 7.88 5.65 13.29
N GLY A 277 7.70 4.53 13.96
CA GLY A 277 6.64 4.35 14.96
C GLY A 277 6.93 5.13 16.24
N ASN A 278 5.97 5.19 17.15
CA ASN A 278 6.10 5.95 18.40
C ASN A 278 7.20 5.41 19.32
N ASN A 279 7.52 4.12 19.24
CA ASN A 279 8.57 3.50 20.04
C ASN A 279 9.86 3.32 19.24
N GLY A 280 9.99 3.97 18.08
CA GLY A 280 11.18 3.93 17.22
C GLY A 280 11.19 2.81 16.18
N GLU A 281 10.05 2.14 15.96
CA GLU A 281 9.88 1.10 14.94
C GLU A 281 10.22 1.66 13.56
N LEU A 282 11.09 0.98 12.82
CA LEU A 282 11.50 1.41 11.47
C LEU A 282 10.60 0.85 10.37
N TYR A 283 9.94 -0.28 10.64
CA TYR A 283 8.96 -0.85 9.73
C TYR A 283 7.58 -0.44 10.21
N VAL A 284 7.07 0.65 9.65
CA VAL A 284 5.71 1.13 9.90
C VAL A 284 4.89 1.04 8.63
N LEU A 285 3.82 0.26 8.66
CA LEU A 285 2.81 0.28 7.61
C LEU A 285 1.95 1.53 7.82
N VAL A 286 2.18 2.56 7.01
CA VAL A 286 1.50 3.84 7.15
C VAL A 286 0.12 3.73 6.52
N ILE A 287 -0.92 4.07 7.29
CA ILE A 287 -2.30 4.05 6.82
C ILE A 287 -2.46 5.08 5.69
N SER A 288 -2.85 4.60 4.52
CA SER A 288 -2.97 5.42 3.32
C SER A 288 -3.85 6.66 3.51
N GLY A 289 -3.34 7.83 3.14
CA GLY A 289 -4.04 9.11 3.26
C GLY A 289 -4.27 9.61 4.67
N SER A 290 -3.62 9.01 5.68
CA SER A 290 -3.61 9.53 7.04
C SER A 290 -2.53 10.62 7.24
N GLU A 291 -1.60 10.73 6.30
CA GLU A 291 -0.42 11.59 6.42
C GLU A 291 -0.71 13.08 6.19
N ARG A 292 -0.07 13.91 7.01
CA ARG A 292 -0.03 15.37 6.88
C ARG A 292 1.43 15.79 6.97
N VAL A 293 1.95 16.29 5.87
CA VAL A 293 3.36 16.69 5.73
C VAL A 293 3.45 18.20 5.80
N TYR A 294 4.24 18.69 6.73
CA TYR A 294 4.46 20.10 6.96
C TYR A 294 5.93 20.43 6.79
N VAL A 295 6.20 21.51 6.05
CA VAL A 295 7.56 22.03 5.89
C VAL A 295 7.58 23.48 6.36
N ASN A 296 8.36 23.76 7.40
CA ASN A 296 8.39 25.03 8.13
C ASN A 296 6.97 25.47 8.57
N GLY A 297 6.16 24.53 9.06
CA GLY A 297 4.77 24.75 9.50
C GLY A 297 3.72 24.85 8.39
N VAL A 298 4.10 24.81 7.11
CA VAL A 298 3.17 24.89 5.97
C VAL A 298 2.83 23.49 5.47
N LEU A 299 1.54 23.15 5.43
CA LEU A 299 1.03 21.89 4.89
C LEU A 299 1.39 21.74 3.40
N LYS A 300 1.79 20.54 3.01
CA LYS A 300 2.16 20.18 1.64
C LYS A 300 1.15 19.23 1.01
N THR A 301 1.11 19.22 -0.31
CA THR A 301 0.15 18.43 -1.08
C THR A 301 0.81 17.20 -1.70
N ARG A 302 0.19 16.04 -1.52
CA ARG A 302 0.64 14.76 -2.10
C ARG A 302 0.38 14.70 -3.61
N GLY A 303 1.30 14.10 -4.37
CA GLY A 303 1.14 13.71 -5.78
C GLY A 303 2.41 13.89 -6.60
N GLU A 304 2.60 13.10 -7.65
CA GLU A 304 3.75 13.20 -8.57
C GLU A 304 3.88 14.57 -9.23
N ASN A 305 2.76 15.29 -9.41
CA ASN A 305 2.69 16.66 -9.94
C ASN A 305 2.57 17.74 -8.84
N ASN A 306 2.68 17.37 -7.56
CA ASN A 306 2.56 18.26 -6.40
C ASN A 306 3.89 18.26 -5.60
N ASP A 307 3.85 18.44 -4.28
CA ASP A 307 5.04 18.68 -3.45
C ASP A 307 5.80 17.40 -3.07
N TYR A 308 5.09 16.30 -2.80
CA TYR A 308 5.71 15.04 -2.34
C TYR A 308 4.90 13.79 -2.73
N VAL A 309 5.54 12.63 -2.64
CA VAL A 309 4.95 11.29 -2.72
C VAL A 309 5.37 10.47 -1.51
N ILE A 310 4.58 9.44 -1.18
CA ILE A 310 4.81 8.56 -0.03
C ILE A 310 4.68 7.10 -0.47
N ASP A 311 5.61 6.25 -0.01
CA ASP A 311 5.49 4.80 -0.05
C ASP A 311 4.95 4.36 1.32
N TYR A 312 3.70 3.88 1.34
CA TYR A 312 3.01 3.47 2.57
C TYR A 312 3.55 2.19 3.17
N ASN A 313 4.06 1.28 2.35
CA ASN A 313 4.57 -0.01 2.81
C ASN A 313 5.99 0.13 3.34
N ALA A 314 6.80 0.94 2.67
CA ALA A 314 8.13 1.28 3.17
C ALA A 314 8.06 2.30 4.31
N GLY A 315 6.96 3.05 4.47
CA GLY A 315 6.89 4.16 5.41
C GLY A 315 7.91 5.24 5.06
N GLU A 316 7.97 5.65 3.79
CA GLU A 316 8.99 6.56 3.26
C GLU A 316 8.38 7.71 2.47
N ILE A 317 8.86 8.94 2.70
CA ILE A 317 8.40 10.14 1.98
C ILE A 317 9.48 10.68 1.04
N ARG A 318 9.12 11.02 -0.18
CA ARG A 318 10.00 11.64 -1.19
C ARG A 318 9.38 12.92 -1.72
N PHE A 319 10.11 14.03 -1.70
CA PHE A 319 9.70 15.30 -2.31
C PHE A 319 9.93 15.27 -3.82
N THR A 320 9.11 15.98 -4.57
CA THR A 320 9.25 16.05 -6.03
C THR A 320 10.29 17.12 -6.41
N SER A 321 10.77 17.10 -7.65
CA SER A 321 11.60 18.20 -8.19
C SER A 321 10.94 19.58 -8.13
N LEU A 322 9.61 19.65 -8.00
CA LEU A 322 8.86 20.90 -7.90
C LEU A 322 8.94 21.56 -6.50
N PHE A 323 9.34 20.80 -5.48
CA PHE A 323 9.49 21.31 -4.10
C PHE A 323 10.90 21.02 -3.53
N PRO A 324 11.94 21.81 -3.91
CA PRO A 324 13.31 21.55 -3.51
C PRO A 324 13.55 21.67 -2.00
N ILE A 325 13.97 20.57 -1.38
CA ILE A 325 14.40 20.52 0.03
C ILE A 325 15.80 21.14 0.24
N THR A 326 15.95 21.85 1.37
CA THR A 326 17.19 22.51 1.82
C THR A 326 17.52 22.12 3.26
N SER A 327 18.76 22.32 3.66
CA SER A 327 19.24 22.00 5.02
C SER A 327 18.57 22.81 6.14
N GLU A 328 17.91 23.94 5.82
CA GLU A 328 17.24 24.78 6.81
C GLU A 328 15.75 24.46 7.00
N MET A 329 15.20 23.50 6.24
CA MET A 329 13.78 23.16 6.29
C MET A 329 13.48 22.18 7.42
N ARG A 330 12.52 22.51 8.29
CA ARG A 330 11.96 21.58 9.28
C ARG A 330 10.81 20.82 8.66
N ILE A 331 10.91 19.50 8.64
CA ILE A 331 9.91 18.61 8.08
C ILE A 331 9.25 17.86 9.23
N VAL A 332 7.93 17.94 9.29
CA VAL A 332 7.12 17.23 10.27
C VAL A 332 6.05 16.47 9.51
N VAL A 333 6.04 15.15 9.69
CA VAL A 333 5.08 14.25 9.08
C VAL A 333 4.28 13.63 10.20
N GLU A 334 2.98 13.91 10.24
CA GLU A 334 2.02 13.25 11.12
C GLU A 334 1.26 12.22 10.29
N TYR A 335 1.06 11.01 10.80
CA TYR A 335 0.38 9.93 10.07
C TYR A 335 -0.16 8.91 11.08
N GLN A 336 -0.98 7.98 10.62
CA GLN A 336 -1.34 6.80 11.38
C GLN A 336 -0.58 5.61 10.81
N TYR A 337 -0.16 4.68 11.66
CA TYR A 337 0.45 3.43 11.24
C TYR A 337 -0.24 2.24 11.92
N SER A 338 -0.20 1.08 11.27
CA SER A 338 -0.77 -0.13 11.84
C SER A 338 0.13 -0.65 12.96
N GLU A 339 -0.27 -0.37 14.20
CA GLU A 339 0.26 -0.98 15.41
C GLU A 339 -0.87 -1.77 16.07
N ARG A 340 -0.66 -3.06 16.32
CA ARG A 340 -1.70 -3.93 16.90
C ARG A 340 -1.16 -4.59 18.17
N SER A 341 -0.74 -3.81 19.16
CA SER A 341 -0.28 -4.36 20.45
C SER A 341 -1.45 -4.88 21.30
N TYR A 342 -2.57 -4.14 21.34
CA TYR A 342 -3.80 -4.49 22.03
C TYR A 342 -5.05 -4.24 21.16
N THR A 343 -6.14 -4.96 21.42
CA THR A 343 -7.46 -4.54 20.92
C THR A 343 -7.85 -3.22 21.59
N ARG A 344 -8.09 -2.19 20.78
CA ARG A 344 -8.42 -0.84 21.26
C ARG A 344 -9.82 -0.43 20.86
N PHE A 345 -10.67 -0.15 21.84
CA PHE A 345 -12.03 0.35 21.61
C PHE A 345 -12.05 1.87 21.67
N VAL A 346 -12.80 2.48 20.76
CA VAL A 346 -13.11 3.91 20.77
C VAL A 346 -14.61 4.13 20.78
N THR A 347 -15.07 4.98 21.69
CA THR A 347 -16.44 5.48 21.73
C THR A 347 -16.41 7.00 21.59
N TYR A 348 -17.30 7.53 20.77
CA TYR A 348 -17.39 8.96 20.50
C TYR A 348 -18.85 9.35 20.33
N GLY A 349 -19.31 10.35 21.07
CA GLY A 349 -20.69 10.80 20.97
C GLY A 349 -20.82 12.27 21.32
N GLY A 350 -21.90 12.88 20.86
CA GLY A 350 -22.17 14.27 21.19
C GLY A 350 -23.48 14.79 20.62
N ALA A 351 -23.80 16.00 21.04
CA ALA A 351 -24.95 16.75 20.59
C ALA A 351 -24.52 18.18 20.25
N ASN A 352 -25.03 18.71 19.14
CA ASN A 352 -24.81 20.08 18.70
C ASN A 352 -26.17 20.69 18.38
N HIS A 353 -26.50 21.81 19.02
CA HIS A 353 -27.71 22.57 18.76
C HIS A 353 -27.32 23.93 18.19
N GLN A 354 -27.91 24.27 17.04
CA GLN A 354 -27.66 25.51 16.31
C GLN A 354 -28.95 26.27 16.11
N SER A 355 -28.93 27.54 16.51
CA SER A 355 -29.96 28.55 16.27
C SER A 355 -29.33 29.80 15.64
N GLU A 356 -30.14 30.77 15.21
CA GLU A 356 -29.65 32.01 14.58
C GLU A 356 -28.70 32.82 15.47
N LYS A 357 -28.97 32.89 16.78
CA LYS A 357 -28.24 33.76 17.72
C LYS A 357 -27.27 33.01 18.63
N TRP A 358 -27.38 31.69 18.73
CA TRP A 358 -26.55 30.91 19.64
C TRP A 358 -26.39 29.47 19.18
N ASN A 359 -25.32 28.85 19.63
CA ASN A 359 -25.08 27.42 19.48
C ASN A 359 -24.50 26.85 20.77
N ILE A 360 -24.78 25.57 21.03
CA ILE A 360 -24.16 24.83 22.11
C ILE A 360 -23.85 23.42 21.63
N ALA A 361 -22.68 22.91 21.98
CA ALA A 361 -22.30 21.54 21.67
C ALA A 361 -21.56 20.88 22.83
N GLY A 362 -21.83 19.60 23.02
CA GLY A 362 -21.14 18.74 23.98
C GLY A 362 -20.65 17.47 23.29
N TYR A 363 -19.42 17.07 23.58
CA TYR A 363 -18.79 15.89 22.99
C TYR A 363 -18.07 15.06 24.06
N VAL A 364 -18.15 13.74 23.92
CA VAL A 364 -17.44 12.77 24.77
C VAL A 364 -16.69 11.80 23.87
N TYR A 365 -15.44 11.54 24.21
CA TYR A 365 -14.53 10.62 23.54
C TYR A 365 -13.87 9.71 24.58
N SER A 366 -13.81 8.42 24.31
CA SER A 366 -13.08 7.46 25.13
C SER A 366 -12.38 6.46 24.22
N GLU A 367 -11.09 6.29 24.42
CA GLU A 367 -10.23 5.34 23.72
C GLU A 367 -9.49 4.49 24.77
N ASN A 368 -9.68 3.17 24.75
CA ASN A 368 -9.20 2.30 25.81
C ASN A 368 -8.69 0.96 25.25
N ASP A 369 -7.49 0.58 25.66
CA ASP A 369 -6.92 -0.74 25.38
C ASP A 369 -7.52 -1.82 26.28
N VAL A 370 -7.76 -2.98 25.70
CA VAL A 370 -8.20 -4.16 26.45
C VAL A 370 -6.96 -4.90 26.95
N LYS A 371 -6.58 -4.64 28.20
CA LYS A 371 -5.40 -5.25 28.85
C LYS A 371 -5.31 -6.78 28.77
N ASN A 372 -6.46 -7.47 28.65
CA ASN A 372 -6.55 -8.93 28.57
C ASN A 372 -6.66 -9.49 27.13
N GLN A 373 -6.52 -8.64 26.10
CA GLN A 373 -6.53 -9.04 24.70
C GLN A 373 -5.35 -8.43 23.94
N PRO A 374 -4.10 -8.83 24.28
CA PRO A 374 -2.95 -8.51 23.44
C PRO A 374 -3.10 -9.17 22.06
N LEU A 375 -2.57 -8.52 21.03
CA LEU A 375 -2.65 -8.95 19.64
C LEU A 375 -1.27 -9.36 19.11
N GLN A 376 -0.35 -8.41 18.89
CA GLN A 376 1.00 -8.67 18.37
C GLN A 376 2.04 -9.00 19.46
N GLN A 377 1.82 -8.55 20.70
CA GLN A 377 2.74 -8.77 21.82
C GLN A 377 2.17 -9.83 22.77
N SER A 378 2.70 -11.04 22.76
CA SER A 378 2.34 -12.02 23.80
C SER A 378 3.15 -11.73 25.07
N LEU A 379 2.45 -11.59 26.19
CA LEU A 379 3.05 -11.24 27.48
C LEU A 379 3.07 -12.43 28.43
N THR A 380 4.24 -12.74 28.97
CA THR A 380 4.43 -13.67 30.09
C THR A 380 4.06 -13.02 31.43
N GLN A 381 3.90 -13.81 32.50
CA GLN A 381 3.58 -13.26 33.82
C GLN A 381 4.73 -12.37 34.35
N GLU A 382 5.97 -12.74 34.06
CA GLU A 382 7.16 -11.98 34.40
C GLU A 382 7.18 -10.63 33.68
N GLN A 383 6.84 -10.62 32.39
CA GLN A 383 6.74 -9.38 31.61
C GLN A 383 5.59 -8.49 32.08
N VAL A 384 4.46 -9.07 32.51
CA VAL A 384 3.37 -8.29 33.15
C VAL A 384 3.85 -7.68 34.46
N ALA A 385 4.62 -8.39 35.28
CA ALA A 385 5.19 -7.85 36.51
C ALA A 385 6.15 -6.70 36.24
N VAL A 386 6.94 -6.76 35.15
CA VAL A 386 7.76 -5.64 34.69
C VAL A 386 6.90 -4.41 34.40
N LEU A 387 5.81 -4.58 33.63
CA LEU A 387 4.87 -3.48 33.35
C LEU A 387 4.20 -2.94 34.61
N GLN A 388 3.82 -3.78 35.57
CA GLN A 388 3.23 -3.35 36.84
C GLN A 388 4.18 -2.47 37.66
N ASN A 389 5.46 -2.85 37.72
CA ASN A 389 6.49 -2.14 38.48
C ASN A 389 7.00 -0.88 37.76
N ALA A 390 6.86 -0.81 36.43
CA ALA A 390 7.35 0.32 35.63
C ALA A 390 6.55 1.63 35.84
N GLY A 391 5.31 1.58 36.34
CA GLY A 391 4.43 2.75 36.37
C GLY A 391 4.24 3.33 34.97
N ASP A 392 4.34 4.66 34.83
CA ASP A 392 4.29 5.34 33.53
C ASP A 392 5.65 5.38 32.80
N ASN A 393 6.72 4.83 33.41
CA ASN A 393 8.08 4.97 32.89
C ASN A 393 8.42 3.92 31.82
N THR A 394 8.30 4.33 30.56
CA THR A 394 8.62 3.50 29.38
C THR A 394 10.06 2.96 29.34
N ASN A 395 11.04 3.61 29.99
CA ASN A 395 12.42 3.10 30.04
C ASN A 395 12.56 1.83 30.90
N LEU A 396 11.60 1.59 31.81
CA LEU A 396 11.56 0.39 32.65
C LEU A 396 10.73 -0.74 32.00
N MET A 397 10.06 -0.46 30.87
CA MET A 397 9.21 -1.42 30.16
C MET A 397 10.01 -2.25 29.16
N SER A 398 11.04 -2.96 29.63
CA SER A 398 11.86 -3.85 28.80
C SER A 398 12.06 -5.19 29.49
N ALA A 399 12.06 -6.28 28.71
CA ALA A 399 12.31 -7.62 29.20
C ALA A 399 13.33 -8.38 28.33
N PRO A 400 13.96 -9.45 28.86
CA PRO A 400 14.75 -10.36 28.04
C PRO A 400 13.92 -10.90 26.86
N SER A 401 14.52 -10.97 25.67
CA SER A 401 13.83 -11.42 24.45
C SER A 401 13.92 -12.92 24.19
N ALA A 402 14.88 -13.61 24.82
CA ALA A 402 15.26 -14.96 24.45
C ALA A 402 14.29 -16.02 24.98
N TYR A 403 13.87 -16.94 24.11
CA TYR A 403 13.09 -18.13 24.48
C TYR A 403 13.59 -19.36 23.73
N ILE A 404 13.42 -20.55 24.31
CA ILE A 404 13.86 -21.83 23.71
C ILE A 404 13.01 -22.14 22.48
N ASP A 405 13.65 -22.49 21.37
CA ASP A 405 12.98 -22.86 20.12
C ASP A 405 13.63 -24.10 19.49
N SER A 406 12.87 -24.79 18.65
CA SER A 406 13.31 -25.97 17.91
C SER A 406 14.15 -25.60 16.69
N TYR A 407 15.16 -26.43 16.39
CA TYR A 407 15.98 -26.30 15.19
C TYR A 407 15.11 -26.29 13.92
N SER A 408 15.43 -25.37 13.01
CA SER A 408 14.87 -25.31 11.66
C SER A 408 15.88 -24.62 10.76
N GLU A 409 16.06 -25.15 9.56
CA GLU A 409 16.93 -24.57 8.52
C GLU A 409 16.50 -23.14 8.11
N ASN A 410 15.23 -22.80 8.34
CA ASN A 410 14.67 -21.48 8.02
C ASN A 410 14.76 -20.47 9.20
N LYS A 411 15.45 -20.80 10.30
CA LYS A 411 15.54 -19.93 11.50
C LYS A 411 16.98 -19.58 11.85
N ILE A 412 17.20 -18.33 12.27
CA ILE A 412 18.46 -17.91 12.92
C ILE A 412 18.30 -18.12 14.43
N LEU A 413 19.07 -19.05 14.98
CA LEU A 413 19.00 -19.45 16.38
C LEU A 413 20.35 -19.23 17.07
N TYR A 414 20.32 -19.13 18.40
CA TYR A 414 21.48 -18.85 19.22
C TYR A 414 21.58 -19.88 20.35
N LYS A 415 22.78 -20.34 20.70
CA LYS A 415 23.04 -21.03 21.95
C LYS A 415 23.38 -19.99 23.03
N LYS A 416 22.99 -20.25 24.26
CA LYS A 416 23.40 -19.43 25.42
C LYS A 416 24.78 -19.87 25.88
N VAL A 417 25.73 -18.93 25.97
CA VAL A 417 27.07 -19.15 26.52
C VAL A 417 27.40 -18.09 27.57
N ILE A 418 28.35 -18.38 28.45
CA ILE A 418 28.79 -17.43 29.49
C ILE A 418 30.20 -16.98 29.13
N ILE A 419 30.40 -15.67 28.96
CA ILE A 419 31.72 -15.06 28.73
C ILE A 419 32.03 -14.18 29.95
N GLY A 420 33.02 -14.59 30.75
CA GLY A 420 33.29 -13.97 32.05
C GLY A 420 32.16 -14.20 33.04
N ALA A 421 31.45 -13.14 33.44
CA ALA A 421 30.29 -13.19 34.33
C ALA A 421 28.96 -12.84 33.64
N VAL A 422 28.94 -12.71 32.31
CA VAL A 422 27.79 -12.23 31.55
C VAL A 422 27.24 -13.36 30.66
N GLU A 423 25.91 -13.55 30.70
CA GLU A 423 25.21 -14.43 29.76
C GLU A 423 25.13 -13.77 28.37
N VAL A 424 25.58 -14.48 27.35
CA VAL A 424 25.56 -14.01 25.96
C VAL A 424 24.97 -15.06 25.03
N PHE A 425 24.46 -14.62 23.89
CA PHE A 425 23.85 -15.44 22.86
C PHE A 425 24.80 -15.54 21.66
N GLU A 426 25.28 -16.73 21.38
CA GLU A 426 26.17 -17.03 20.27
C GLU A 426 25.39 -17.78 19.20
N TYR A 427 25.49 -17.39 17.94
CA TYR A 427 24.78 -18.06 16.84
C TYR A 427 25.12 -19.56 16.77
N SER A 428 24.10 -20.42 16.61
CA SER A 428 24.29 -21.86 16.42
C SER A 428 23.25 -22.43 15.46
N ASN A 429 23.70 -23.33 14.58
CA ASN A 429 22.89 -24.14 13.67
C ASN A 429 22.99 -25.64 13.99
N ASN A 430 23.52 -26.00 15.16
CA ASN A 430 23.65 -27.39 15.56
C ASN A 430 22.33 -27.90 16.17
N PRO A 431 21.64 -28.89 15.58
CA PRO A 431 20.37 -29.41 16.10
C PRO A 431 20.49 -30.08 17.47
N THR A 432 21.71 -30.40 17.95
CA THR A 432 21.93 -30.99 19.28
C THR A 432 22.08 -29.95 20.40
N ASP A 433 22.22 -28.67 20.07
CA ASP A 433 22.35 -27.60 21.07
C ASP A 433 20.97 -27.22 21.65
N VAL A 434 20.97 -26.63 22.85
CA VAL A 434 19.77 -25.91 23.34
C VAL A 434 19.72 -24.56 22.64
N LEU A 435 18.83 -24.45 21.66
CA LEU A 435 18.70 -23.30 20.80
C LEU A 435 17.66 -22.31 21.32
N TYR A 436 17.99 -21.04 21.21
CA TYR A 436 17.16 -19.89 21.59
C TYR A 436 16.83 -19.06 20.36
N ASN A 437 15.59 -18.62 20.26
CA ASN A 437 15.19 -17.53 19.40
C ASN A 437 15.38 -16.22 20.18
N VAL A 438 16.15 -15.29 19.63
CA VAL A 438 16.58 -14.05 20.31
C VAL A 438 16.29 -12.86 19.42
N SER A 439 15.61 -11.85 19.96
CA SER A 439 15.35 -10.60 19.26
C SER A 439 16.28 -9.51 19.77
N PHE A 440 17.04 -8.90 18.86
CA PHE A 440 17.98 -7.84 19.19
C PHE A 440 17.39 -6.46 18.90
N THR A 441 17.29 -5.62 19.94
CA THR A 441 16.80 -4.24 19.83
C THR A 441 17.97 -3.28 19.66
N LEU A 442 17.86 -2.35 18.70
CA LEU A 442 18.83 -1.26 18.54
C LEU A 442 18.69 -0.28 19.70
N VAL A 443 19.73 -0.20 20.55
CA VAL A 443 19.78 0.71 21.70
C VAL A 443 20.56 2.00 21.42
N GLY A 444 21.39 2.00 20.38
CA GLY A 444 22.16 3.18 19.95
C GLY A 444 23.66 2.90 19.89
N ALA A 445 24.42 3.80 19.26
CA ALA A 445 25.85 3.62 19.08
C ALA A 445 26.60 3.55 20.42
N ASN A 446 27.40 2.49 20.65
CA ASN A 446 28.14 2.23 21.89
C ASN A 446 27.24 2.13 23.14
N GLN A 447 25.97 1.76 22.97
CA GLN A 447 25.02 1.57 24.08
C GLN A 447 24.59 0.12 24.24
N GLY A 448 25.06 -0.80 23.39
CA GLY A 448 24.75 -2.22 23.46
C GLY A 448 25.97 -3.11 23.38
N ASN A 449 25.78 -4.41 23.60
CA ASN A 449 26.83 -5.42 23.64
C ASN A 449 26.91 -6.27 22.36
N TYR A 450 26.09 -6.01 21.35
CA TYR A 450 26.07 -6.77 20.08
C TYR A 450 26.25 -5.90 18.83
N THR A 451 26.90 -6.47 17.83
CA THR A 451 27.06 -5.90 16.47
C THR A 451 26.55 -6.89 15.42
N LEU A 452 26.20 -6.41 14.23
CA LEU A 452 25.75 -7.27 13.13
C LEU A 452 26.96 -7.94 12.45
N ALA A 453 26.93 -9.27 12.31
CA ALA A 453 28.04 -10.08 11.80
C ALA A 453 27.88 -10.53 10.32
N ASN A 454 26.65 -10.77 9.84
CA ASN A 454 26.40 -11.20 8.45
C ASN A 454 25.12 -10.56 7.88
N ASN A 455 25.17 -10.16 6.60
CA ASN A 455 24.07 -9.51 5.86
C ASN A 455 23.64 -10.26 4.58
N SER A 456 24.21 -11.44 4.30
CA SER A 456 23.97 -12.20 3.06
C SER A 456 22.98 -13.37 3.18
N ALA A 457 22.66 -13.79 4.40
CA ALA A 457 21.63 -14.81 4.66
C ALA A 457 20.21 -14.18 4.69
N VAL A 458 19.18 -15.02 4.57
CA VAL A 458 17.76 -14.61 4.66
C VAL A 458 17.41 -13.92 6.00
N GLY A 459 18.26 -14.06 7.04
CA GLY A 459 18.15 -13.42 8.36
C GLY A 459 19.46 -12.78 8.89
N LYS A 460 19.32 -11.86 9.86
CA LYS A 460 20.43 -11.09 10.49
C LYS A 460 21.08 -11.86 11.63
N ILE A 461 22.41 -12.02 11.59
CA ILE A 461 23.20 -12.66 12.66
C ILE A 461 23.88 -11.58 13.49
N TYR A 462 23.69 -11.62 14.81
CA TYR A 462 24.32 -10.71 15.77
C TYR A 462 25.45 -11.41 16.51
N GLN A 463 26.53 -10.67 16.78
CA GLN A 463 27.69 -11.15 17.48
C GLN A 463 27.96 -10.27 18.69
N TYR A 464 28.26 -10.92 19.81
CA TYR A 464 28.64 -10.24 21.05
C TYR A 464 30.02 -9.59 20.91
N VAL A 465 30.16 -8.35 21.40
CA VAL A 465 31.41 -7.60 21.48
C VAL A 465 31.61 -7.16 22.93
N ALA A 466 32.71 -7.57 23.54
CA ALA A 466 33.00 -7.25 24.93
C ALA A 466 33.18 -5.73 25.16
N PRO A 467 32.64 -5.17 26.26
CA PRO A 467 32.90 -3.79 26.66
C PRO A 467 34.40 -3.49 26.87
N ILE A 468 34.83 -2.29 26.49
CA ILE A 468 36.19 -1.79 26.79
C ILE A 468 36.08 -0.78 27.93
N ALA A 469 36.77 -1.04 29.05
CA ALA A 469 36.73 -0.21 30.26
C ALA A 469 35.30 0.07 30.79
N GLY A 470 34.38 -0.88 30.62
CA GLY A 470 32.98 -0.76 31.05
C GLY A 470 32.05 -0.04 30.07
N VAL A 471 32.56 0.43 28.92
CA VAL A 471 31.74 1.05 27.87
C VAL A 471 31.39 0.00 26.80
N PRO A 472 30.10 -0.29 26.56
CA PRO A 472 29.67 -1.20 25.50
C PRO A 472 30.17 -0.73 24.12
N GLN A 473 30.58 -1.68 23.27
CA GLN A 473 31.15 -1.38 21.94
C GLN A 473 30.18 -1.72 20.79
N GLY A 474 29.02 -2.28 21.10
CA GLY A 474 27.98 -2.64 20.16
C GLY A 474 26.82 -1.63 20.14
N ASN A 475 25.83 -1.94 19.30
CA ASN A 475 24.67 -1.09 19.07
C ASN A 475 23.35 -1.75 19.49
N TYR A 476 23.38 -3.05 19.79
CA TYR A 476 22.20 -3.89 20.01
C TYR A 476 22.24 -4.63 21.34
N GLU A 477 21.06 -4.90 21.90
CA GLU A 477 20.86 -5.70 23.12
C GLU A 477 19.77 -6.78 22.91
N PRO A 478 19.87 -7.96 23.54
CA PRO A 478 18.91 -9.06 23.41
C PRO A 478 17.65 -8.84 24.28
N ILE A 479 17.12 -7.61 24.26
CA ILE A 479 15.92 -7.21 24.98
C ILE A 479 14.76 -6.96 24.01
N THR A 480 13.54 -7.09 24.51
CA THR A 480 12.32 -6.65 23.83
C THR A 480 11.68 -5.51 24.61
N ARG A 481 11.14 -4.51 23.89
CA ARG A 481 10.38 -3.41 24.50
C ARG A 481 8.94 -3.89 24.71
N LEU A 482 8.44 -3.72 25.93
CA LEU A 482 7.07 -4.06 26.29
C LEU A 482 6.19 -2.81 26.14
N ILE A 483 5.04 -2.99 25.51
CA ILE A 483 4.04 -1.93 25.36
C ILE A 483 2.97 -2.14 26.42
N ALA A 484 2.66 -1.11 27.21
CA ALA A 484 1.58 -1.12 28.19
C ALA A 484 0.24 -0.74 27.53
N PRO A 485 -0.89 -1.29 28.00
CA PRO A 485 -2.21 -0.90 27.54
C PRO A 485 -2.59 0.48 28.12
N ILE A 486 -3.08 1.40 27.28
CA ILE A 486 -3.36 2.80 27.65
C ILE A 486 -4.85 3.15 27.60
N LYS A 487 -5.23 4.26 28.22
CA LYS A 487 -6.60 4.81 28.22
C LYS A 487 -6.58 6.33 28.11
N LEU A 488 -7.39 6.89 27.20
CA LEU A 488 -7.62 8.32 27.03
C LEU A 488 -9.11 8.62 26.94
N GLN A 489 -9.61 9.48 27.84
CA GLN A 489 -11.00 9.94 27.84
C GLN A 489 -11.03 11.46 27.87
N ILE A 490 -11.92 12.07 27.08
CA ILE A 490 -12.07 13.51 26.97
C ILE A 490 -13.56 13.85 26.90
N ALA A 491 -13.99 14.85 27.66
CA ALA A 491 -15.31 15.45 27.51
C ALA A 491 -15.17 16.94 27.32
N THR A 492 -15.93 17.53 26.39
CA THR A 492 -15.91 18.95 26.07
C THR A 492 -17.31 19.53 26.01
N LEU A 493 -17.43 20.78 26.44
CA LEU A 493 -18.64 21.60 26.33
C LEU A 493 -18.24 22.94 25.73
N LEU A 494 -18.87 23.34 24.63
CA LEU A 494 -18.66 24.64 23.99
C LEU A 494 -19.98 25.31 23.67
N GLY A 495 -19.96 26.64 23.60
CA GLY A 495 -21.10 27.42 23.15
C GLY A 495 -20.66 28.73 22.53
N GLY A 496 -21.42 29.18 21.53
CA GLY A 496 -21.24 30.45 20.86
C GLY A 496 -22.49 31.31 20.99
N PHE A 497 -22.32 32.61 21.22
CA PHE A 497 -23.39 33.60 21.35
C PHE A 497 -23.12 34.79 20.43
N HIS A 498 -24.02 34.99 19.47
CA HIS A 498 -23.91 35.94 18.36
C HIS A 498 -25.16 36.83 18.33
N PRO A 499 -25.36 37.75 19.31
CA PRO A 499 -26.59 38.52 19.45
C PRO A 499 -26.83 39.52 18.31
N SER A 500 -25.78 39.87 17.56
CA SER A 500 -25.82 40.72 16.37
C SER A 500 -24.66 40.39 15.43
N GLU A 501 -24.68 40.88 14.19
CA GLU A 501 -23.56 40.75 13.24
C GLU A 501 -22.23 41.40 13.71
N LYS A 502 -22.26 42.17 14.80
CA LYS A 502 -21.11 42.89 15.35
C LYS A 502 -20.46 42.19 16.53
N THR A 503 -21.10 41.21 17.14
CA THR A 503 -20.65 40.60 18.41
C THR A 503 -20.62 39.09 18.28
N ASN A 504 -19.48 38.48 18.57
CA ASN A 504 -19.34 37.05 18.71
C ASN A 504 -18.61 36.71 20.02
N LEU A 505 -19.20 35.85 20.85
CA LEU A 505 -18.61 35.32 22.07
C LEU A 505 -18.62 33.79 22.00
N ASP A 506 -17.49 33.14 22.23
CA ASP A 506 -17.37 31.68 22.23
C ASP A 506 -16.67 31.21 23.49
N PHE A 507 -17.13 30.11 24.09
CA PHE A 507 -16.43 29.44 25.18
C PHE A 507 -16.29 27.94 24.90
N GLU A 508 -15.28 27.32 25.50
CA GLU A 508 -15.06 25.88 25.48
C GLU A 508 -14.40 25.45 26.79
N VAL A 509 -14.90 24.37 27.40
CA VAL A 509 -14.31 23.72 28.57
C VAL A 509 -14.10 22.25 28.24
N GLY A 510 -12.95 21.70 28.61
CA GLY A 510 -12.58 20.30 28.41
C GLY A 510 -12.04 19.67 29.67
N ILE A 511 -12.39 18.42 29.92
CA ILE A 511 -11.78 17.56 30.95
C ILE A 511 -11.20 16.33 30.29
N SER A 512 -10.06 15.83 30.79
CA SER A 512 -9.42 14.62 30.28
C SER A 512 -9.00 13.69 31.39
N ASN A 513 -8.97 12.39 31.09
CA ASN A 513 -8.40 11.33 31.92
C ASN A 513 -7.50 10.46 31.04
N ASN A 514 -6.18 10.52 31.25
CA ASN A 514 -5.19 9.82 30.44
C ASN A 514 -4.26 8.99 31.32
N ASP A 515 -4.30 7.68 31.13
CA ASP A 515 -3.58 6.67 31.90
C ASP A 515 -2.67 5.88 30.93
N LEU A 516 -1.37 5.91 31.19
CA LEU A 516 -0.34 5.36 30.31
C LEU A 516 -0.01 3.89 30.60
N ASN A 517 -0.59 3.30 31.65
CA ASN A 517 -0.35 1.91 32.00
C ASN A 517 -1.48 1.31 32.86
N LEU A 518 -2.45 0.68 32.20
CA LEU A 518 -3.58 0.02 32.87
C LEU A 518 -3.19 -1.24 33.68
N PHE A 519 -1.92 -1.66 33.69
CA PHE A 519 -1.43 -2.70 34.60
C PHE A 519 -0.93 -2.15 35.93
N SER A 520 -0.47 -0.90 35.98
CA SER A 520 0.07 -0.29 37.20
C SER A 520 -0.95 0.62 37.88
N LYS A 521 -0.74 0.86 39.17
CA LYS A 521 -1.40 1.94 39.93
C LYS A 521 -0.40 3.02 40.35
N VAL A 522 0.88 2.79 40.08
CA VAL A 522 1.93 3.77 40.35
C VAL A 522 1.70 4.94 39.40
N ASP A 523 1.78 6.17 39.92
CA ASP A 523 1.61 7.45 39.19
C ASP A 523 0.19 7.85 38.75
N ASP A 524 -0.86 7.07 39.04
CA ASP A 524 -2.26 7.36 38.66
C ASP A 524 -2.82 8.72 39.14
N GLY A 525 -2.17 9.36 40.12
CA GLY A 525 -2.57 10.66 40.65
C GLY A 525 -2.45 11.81 39.64
N ASN A 526 -1.76 11.62 38.52
CA ASN A 526 -1.53 12.63 37.47
C ASN A 526 -2.43 12.45 36.23
N ASN A 527 -3.38 11.50 36.22
CA ASN A 527 -4.13 11.13 35.01
C ASN A 527 -5.18 12.19 34.57
N GLN A 528 -5.72 12.97 35.51
CA GLN A 528 -6.85 13.88 35.26
C GLN A 528 -6.41 15.33 35.06
N GLY A 529 -7.02 16.02 34.09
CA GLY A 529 -6.77 17.43 33.82
C GLY A 529 -7.97 18.19 33.26
N ILE A 530 -7.88 19.52 33.27
CA ILE A 530 -8.93 20.45 32.81
C ILE A 530 -8.34 21.54 31.90
N ALA A 531 -9.10 21.97 30.91
CA ALA A 531 -8.78 23.11 30.06
C ALA A 531 -10.01 23.99 29.82
N ALA A 532 -9.80 25.28 29.64
CA ALA A 532 -10.85 26.25 29.35
C ALA A 532 -10.37 27.27 28.31
N LYS A 533 -11.27 27.75 27.46
CA LYS A 533 -11.01 28.77 26.46
C LYS A 533 -12.22 29.71 26.36
N PHE A 534 -11.95 31.00 26.32
CA PHE A 534 -12.93 32.05 26.06
C PHE A 534 -12.45 32.89 24.89
N ASN A 535 -13.32 33.24 23.95
CA ASN A 535 -13.05 34.13 22.83
C ASN A 535 -14.16 35.19 22.77
N GLY A 536 -13.79 36.44 22.53
CA GLY A 536 -14.71 37.52 22.26
C GLY A 536 -14.24 38.35 21.08
N LYS A 537 -15.14 38.67 20.15
CA LYS A 537 -14.89 39.54 19.00
C LYS A 537 -16.01 40.57 18.90
N GLN A 538 -15.63 41.84 18.82
CA GLN A 538 -16.54 42.98 18.72
C GLN A 538 -16.15 43.87 17.55
N ARG A 539 -17.09 44.13 16.64
CA ARG A 539 -16.94 45.18 15.62
C ARG A 539 -17.17 46.54 16.27
N VAL A 540 -16.10 47.31 16.39
CA VAL A 540 -16.10 48.64 17.03
C VAL A 540 -16.37 49.77 16.04
N PHE A 541 -16.06 49.56 14.76
CA PHE A 541 -16.33 50.54 13.70
C PHE A 541 -16.80 49.85 12.41
N SER A 542 -17.73 50.48 11.69
CA SER A 542 -18.24 50.03 10.39
C SER A 542 -18.41 51.24 9.47
N GLY A 543 -17.69 51.25 8.35
CA GLY A 543 -17.73 52.35 7.38
C GLY A 543 -17.17 51.91 6.02
N LYS A 544 -16.25 52.69 5.43
CA LYS A 544 -15.45 52.24 4.27
C LYS A 544 -14.52 51.06 4.63
N THR A 545 -14.21 50.92 5.91
CA THR A 545 -13.45 49.83 6.52
C THR A 545 -14.22 49.32 7.74
N ASN A 546 -13.97 48.08 8.13
CA ASN A 546 -14.46 47.53 9.39
C ASN A 546 -13.29 47.37 10.36
N LEU A 547 -13.49 47.73 11.63
CA LEU A 547 -12.51 47.47 12.69
C LEU A 547 -13.13 46.51 13.69
N ASN A 548 -12.49 45.36 13.87
CA ASN A 548 -12.88 44.36 14.86
C ASN A 548 -11.82 44.29 15.96
N SER A 549 -12.24 44.44 17.22
CA SER A 549 -11.43 44.12 18.39
C SER A 549 -11.70 42.68 18.79
N PHE A 550 -10.67 41.96 19.25
CA PHE A 550 -10.84 40.60 19.76
C PHE A 550 -9.95 40.34 20.98
N ALA A 551 -10.42 39.43 21.83
CA ALA A 551 -9.69 38.90 22.96
C ALA A 551 -9.95 37.40 23.09
N SER A 552 -8.95 36.64 23.49
CA SER A 552 -9.00 35.21 23.73
C SER A 552 -8.15 34.88 24.95
N PHE A 553 -8.71 34.10 25.86
CA PHE A 553 -7.99 33.59 27.02
C PHE A 553 -8.13 32.08 27.06
N GLN A 554 -7.02 31.37 27.22
CA GLN A 554 -6.98 29.92 27.27
C GLN A 554 -6.17 29.47 28.49
N LEU A 555 -6.70 28.51 29.23
CA LEU A 555 -6.05 27.86 30.35
C LEU A 555 -6.01 26.35 30.09
N ILE A 556 -4.85 25.72 30.27
CA ILE A 556 -4.67 24.27 30.18
C ILE A 556 -3.91 23.82 31.43
N GLN A 557 -4.52 22.96 32.23
CA GLN A 557 -3.87 22.36 33.39
C GLN A 557 -2.85 21.30 32.93
N GLN A 558 -1.76 21.12 33.68
CA GLN A 558 -0.58 20.34 33.27
C GLN A 558 -0.85 18.89 32.83
N ASN A 559 -1.91 18.26 33.36
CA ASN A 559 -2.29 16.88 33.10
C ASN A 559 -3.37 16.77 32.02
N PHE A 560 -3.86 17.89 31.48
CA PHE A 560 -4.83 17.83 30.40
C PHE A 560 -4.18 17.25 29.13
N ARG A 561 -4.87 16.31 28.49
CA ARG A 561 -4.39 15.61 27.28
C ARG A 561 -5.48 15.60 26.21
N THR A 562 -5.03 15.63 24.96
CA THR A 562 -5.89 15.63 23.76
C THR A 562 -5.52 14.50 22.82
N VAL A 563 -6.42 14.16 21.89
CA VAL A 563 -6.18 13.11 20.90
C VAL A 563 -5.13 13.53 19.87
N GLU A 564 -5.31 14.69 19.23
CA GLU A 564 -4.31 15.34 18.39
C GLU A 564 -3.72 16.58 19.09
N ARG A 565 -2.65 17.15 18.54
CA ARG A 565 -2.01 18.36 19.10
C ARG A 565 -2.99 19.54 19.22
N LEU A 566 -2.85 20.30 20.31
CA LEU A 566 -3.63 21.52 20.57
C LEU A 566 -3.16 22.74 19.76
N PHE A 567 -1.88 22.79 19.45
CA PHE A 567 -1.23 23.94 18.83
C PHE A 567 -0.67 23.60 17.45
N THR A 568 -0.32 24.63 16.68
CA THR A 568 0.40 24.49 15.41
C THR A 568 1.76 23.85 15.63
N ILE A 569 2.31 23.17 14.62
CA ILE A 569 3.65 22.52 14.71
C ILE A 569 4.74 23.47 15.16
N GLU A 570 4.65 24.71 14.68
CA GLU A 570 5.66 25.72 14.98
C GLU A 570 5.44 26.36 16.36
N PHE A 571 4.41 25.99 17.15
CA PHE A 571 4.07 26.66 18.41
C PHE A 571 5.24 26.73 19.39
N ASN A 572 5.91 25.60 19.67
CA ASN A 572 7.06 25.59 20.57
C ASN A 572 8.15 26.53 20.08
N ARG A 573 8.42 26.52 18.78
CA ARG A 573 9.42 27.39 18.16
C ARG A 573 9.01 28.86 18.19
N ASP A 574 7.76 29.13 17.88
CA ASP A 574 7.10 30.43 17.89
C ASP A 574 7.19 31.13 19.26
N TRP A 575 7.31 30.34 20.33
CA TRP A 575 7.51 30.76 21.73
C TRP A 575 8.93 30.49 22.25
N ASN A 576 9.84 30.00 21.41
CA ASN A 576 11.20 29.59 21.75
C ASN A 576 11.27 28.67 22.99
N LEU A 577 10.42 27.64 23.01
CA LEU A 577 10.33 26.61 24.05
C LEU A 577 11.20 25.40 23.66
N ASN A 578 12.23 25.12 24.46
CA ASN A 578 13.22 24.07 24.17
C ASN A 578 13.07 22.82 25.05
N THR A 579 12.30 22.92 26.13
CA THR A 579 11.98 21.81 27.03
C THR A 579 10.54 21.35 26.82
N ALA A 580 10.24 20.14 27.27
CA ALA A 580 8.85 19.70 27.36
C ALA A 580 8.07 20.71 28.21
N ILE A 581 6.87 21.07 27.74
CA ILE A 581 5.98 21.97 28.47
C ILE A 581 5.52 21.24 29.73
N THR A 582 5.96 21.71 30.89
CA THR A 582 5.57 21.20 32.20
C THR A 582 4.88 22.31 32.99
N GLY A 583 3.80 21.97 33.70
CA GLY A 583 3.02 22.93 34.47
C GLY A 583 1.78 23.48 33.75
N ASN A 584 1.02 24.31 34.45
CA ASN A 584 -0.21 24.91 33.94
C ASN A 584 0.12 25.98 32.89
N GLN A 585 -0.59 25.96 31.79
CA GLN A 585 -0.41 26.90 30.68
C GLN A 585 -1.55 27.90 30.64
N SER A 586 -1.24 29.20 30.62
CA SER A 586 -2.19 30.25 30.31
C SER A 586 -1.75 31.05 29.07
N LEU A 587 -2.67 31.28 28.13
CA LEU A 587 -2.42 32.03 26.90
C LEU A 587 -3.49 33.11 26.75
N LEU A 588 -3.08 34.36 26.91
CA LEU A 588 -3.88 35.54 26.57
C LEU A 588 -3.53 35.99 25.16
N THR A 589 -4.53 36.38 24.38
CA THR A 589 -4.38 36.93 23.04
C THR A 589 -5.38 38.05 22.86
N ALA A 590 -4.94 39.25 22.50
CA ALA A 590 -5.81 40.39 22.26
C ALA A 590 -5.31 41.23 21.09
N GLY A 591 -6.21 41.85 20.33
CA GLY A 591 -5.79 42.59 19.15
C GLY A 591 -6.89 43.29 18.39
N MET A 592 -6.49 43.86 17.25
CA MET A 592 -7.34 44.60 16.32
C MET A 592 -7.14 44.09 14.90
N GLU A 593 -8.25 43.87 14.20
CA GLU A 593 -8.32 43.48 12.81
C GLU A 593 -9.02 44.59 12.00
N TRP A 594 -8.27 45.22 11.11
CA TRP A 594 -8.79 46.14 10.10
C TRP A 594 -9.11 45.35 8.83
N ASP A 595 -10.40 45.30 8.49
CA ASP A 595 -10.89 44.83 7.20
C ASP A 595 -11.10 46.05 6.29
N LEU A 596 -10.22 46.18 5.30
CA LEU A 596 -10.23 47.25 4.29
C LEU A 596 -11.15 46.90 3.11
N LYS A 597 -12.09 45.96 3.31
CA LYS A 597 -13.02 45.42 2.31
C LYS A 597 -12.26 44.91 1.10
N GLN A 598 -12.42 45.57 -0.06
CA GLN A 598 -11.80 45.14 -1.31
C GLN A 598 -10.28 45.31 -1.34
N LYS A 599 -9.69 46.09 -0.41
CA LYS A 599 -8.24 46.38 -0.39
C LYS A 599 -7.41 45.44 0.48
N GLY A 600 -8.04 44.53 1.24
CA GLY A 600 -7.36 43.52 2.06
C GLY A 600 -7.52 43.72 3.57
N THR A 601 -6.60 43.18 4.37
CA THR A 601 -6.71 43.13 5.83
C THR A 601 -5.40 43.45 6.53
N ALA A 602 -5.48 44.01 7.74
CA ALA A 602 -4.35 44.21 8.63
C ALA A 602 -4.73 43.78 10.06
N LEU A 603 -3.83 43.07 10.74
CA LEU A 603 -4.03 42.46 12.04
C LEU A 603 -2.84 42.81 12.93
N TYR A 604 -3.11 43.44 14.06
CA TYR A 604 -2.17 43.54 15.17
C TYR A 604 -2.69 42.67 16.33
N GLN A 605 -1.80 41.85 16.89
CA GLN A 605 -2.12 40.91 17.94
C GLN A 605 -1.02 40.92 19.00
N PHE A 606 -1.41 41.13 20.25
CA PHE A 606 -0.59 40.92 21.43
C PHE A 606 -0.93 39.56 22.04
N GLU A 607 0.08 38.80 22.42
CA GLU A 607 -0.07 37.51 23.07
C GLU A 607 0.82 37.42 24.30
N ARG A 608 0.32 36.81 25.37
CA ARG A 608 1.08 36.48 26.56
C ARG A 608 0.90 35.02 26.90
N LEU A 609 2.01 34.28 27.02
CA LEU A 609 2.04 32.88 27.42
C LEU A 609 2.77 32.74 28.75
N ASP A 610 2.13 32.12 29.72
CA ASP A 610 2.73 31.74 30.99
C ASP A 610 2.64 30.21 31.15
N LEU A 611 3.75 29.56 31.52
CA LEU A 611 3.86 28.11 31.79
C LEU A 611 4.32 27.89 33.24
N GLY A 612 3.38 27.88 34.18
CA GLY A 612 3.66 27.89 35.61
C GLY A 612 4.64 29.01 35.99
N GLU A 613 5.66 28.68 36.78
CA GLU A 613 6.76 29.59 37.14
C GLU A 613 7.98 29.47 36.21
N LEU A 614 7.92 28.57 35.22
CA LEU A 614 9.09 28.19 34.41
C LEU A 614 9.32 29.13 33.23
N PHE A 615 8.26 29.75 32.70
CA PHE A 615 8.33 30.58 31.50
C PHE A 615 7.21 31.61 31.44
N THR A 616 7.58 32.85 31.08
CA THR A 616 6.66 33.91 30.67
C THR A 616 7.16 34.52 29.36
N GLY A 617 6.27 34.66 28.38
CA GLY A 617 6.57 35.27 27.09
C GLY A 617 5.53 36.31 26.70
N ASN A 618 5.99 37.44 26.15
CA ASN A 618 5.15 38.47 25.53
C ASN A 618 5.51 38.55 24.04
N ARG A 619 4.51 38.33 23.18
CA ARG A 619 4.68 38.27 21.73
C ARG A 619 3.77 39.27 21.03
N HIS A 620 4.34 40.05 20.14
CA HIS A 620 3.61 40.94 19.24
C HIS A 620 3.61 40.32 17.84
N VAL A 621 2.46 40.31 17.19
CA VAL A 621 2.26 39.76 15.85
C VAL A 621 1.59 40.82 14.97
N LEU A 622 2.18 41.06 13.80
CA LEU A 622 1.64 41.96 12.77
C LEU A 622 1.47 41.15 11.48
N ARG A 623 0.24 41.05 10.98
CA ARG A 623 -0.07 40.37 9.72
C ARG A 623 -0.90 41.30 8.84
N GLY A 624 -0.66 41.28 7.54
CA GLY A 624 -1.49 42.05 6.63
C GLY A 624 -1.31 41.66 5.18
N ILE A 625 -2.39 41.80 4.42
CA ILE A 625 -2.40 41.72 2.97
C ILE A 625 -3.07 42.99 2.49
N TYR A 626 -2.37 43.76 1.65
CA TYR A 626 -2.90 44.98 1.06
C TYR A 626 -2.79 44.88 -0.46
N THR A 627 -3.90 45.09 -1.16
CA THR A 627 -3.98 45.07 -2.62
C THR A 627 -4.74 46.30 -3.08
N ASP A 628 -4.06 47.23 -3.75
CA ASP A 628 -4.68 48.46 -4.26
C ASP A 628 -4.02 48.86 -5.59
N GLY A 629 -4.84 48.89 -6.65
CA GLY A 629 -4.38 49.12 -8.02
C GLY A 629 -3.27 48.16 -8.44
N LYS A 630 -2.04 48.69 -8.54
CA LYS A 630 -0.85 47.96 -8.99
C LYS A 630 -0.09 47.27 -7.86
N TRP A 631 -0.34 47.64 -6.61
CA TRP A 631 0.44 47.17 -5.47
C TRP A 631 -0.23 45.97 -4.81
N GLN A 632 0.60 44.98 -4.47
CA GLN A 632 0.23 43.87 -3.61
C GLN A 632 1.34 43.69 -2.57
N ILE A 633 0.99 43.86 -1.30
CA ILE A 633 1.91 43.78 -0.16
C ILE A 633 1.40 42.69 0.77
N GLN A 634 2.30 41.80 1.17
CA GLN A 634 2.05 40.78 2.18
C GLN A 634 3.09 40.94 3.29
N GLN A 635 2.62 41.01 4.52
CA GLN A 635 3.43 41.23 5.70
C GLN A 635 3.07 40.20 6.78
N ASN A 636 4.08 39.57 7.36
CA ASN A 636 3.93 38.71 8.54
C ASN A 636 5.17 38.88 9.41
N ALA A 637 5.00 39.55 10.54
CA ALA A 637 6.06 39.78 11.51
C ALA A 637 5.63 39.33 12.91
N SER A 638 6.59 38.85 13.68
CA SER A 638 6.40 38.59 15.10
C SER A 638 7.65 38.97 15.89
N SER A 639 7.47 39.50 17.09
CA SER A 639 8.55 39.76 18.03
C SER A 639 8.17 39.24 19.40
N LEU A 640 8.93 38.27 19.89
CA LEU A 640 8.79 37.65 21.21
C LEU A 640 9.91 38.16 22.11
N HIS A 641 9.55 38.48 23.34
CA HIS A 641 10.46 38.53 24.46
C HIS A 641 9.98 37.52 25.51
N SER A 642 10.86 36.63 25.96
CA SER A 642 10.54 35.67 27.00
C SER A 642 11.61 35.59 28.07
N SER A 643 11.16 35.26 29.27
CA SER A 643 11.97 35.03 30.45
C SER A 643 11.54 33.72 31.09
N GLY A 644 12.51 32.88 31.42
CA GLY A 644 12.29 31.63 32.15
C GLY A 644 13.40 31.37 33.18
N THR A 645 13.25 30.31 33.94
CA THR A 645 14.20 29.94 35.02
C THR A 645 15.60 29.62 34.49
N ILE A 646 15.68 28.98 33.31
CA ILE A 646 16.94 28.55 32.69
C ILE A 646 17.44 29.56 31.66
N SER A 647 16.53 30.17 30.89
CA SER A 647 16.91 31.02 29.76
C SER A 647 16.00 32.24 29.59
N GLU A 648 16.59 33.33 29.12
CA GLU A 648 15.92 34.52 28.60
C GLU A 648 16.10 34.58 27.08
N SER A 649 15.06 34.90 26.32
CA SER A 649 15.17 34.97 24.87
C SER A 649 14.46 36.16 24.23
N ARG A 650 14.96 36.55 23.06
CA ARG A 650 14.33 37.49 22.14
C ARG A 650 14.27 36.82 20.78
N PHE A 651 13.08 36.74 20.21
CA PHE A 651 12.86 36.08 18.95
C PHE A 651 12.03 36.93 18.00
N THR A 652 12.69 37.51 16.99
CA THR A 652 12.04 38.35 15.98
C THR A 652 12.02 37.63 14.64
N ARG A 653 10.87 37.65 13.98
CA ARG A 653 10.64 37.08 12.65
C ARG A 653 9.96 38.11 11.78
N ASN A 654 10.34 38.17 10.51
CA ASN A 654 9.68 39.00 9.53
C ASN A 654 9.66 38.30 8.18
N ARG A 655 8.53 38.36 7.48
CA ARG A 655 8.36 37.93 6.11
C ARG A 655 7.54 38.98 5.38
N THR A 656 8.20 39.68 4.48
CA THR A 656 7.62 40.72 3.64
C THR A 656 7.70 40.29 2.18
N ARG A 657 6.60 40.43 1.44
CA ARG A 657 6.57 40.30 -0.03
C ARG A 657 5.85 41.48 -0.62
N VAL A 658 6.53 42.21 -1.51
CA VAL A 658 5.96 43.35 -2.24
C VAL A 658 5.97 43.02 -3.71
N LYS A 659 4.85 43.26 -4.40
CA LYS A 659 4.68 43.05 -5.83
C LYS A 659 4.01 44.28 -6.45
N TYR A 660 4.59 44.77 -7.54
CA TYR A 660 4.09 45.88 -8.33
C TYR A 660 3.74 45.39 -9.74
N HIS A 661 2.49 45.58 -10.16
CA HIS A 661 1.98 45.16 -11.45
C HIS A 661 1.99 46.31 -12.46
N PHE A 662 2.46 46.06 -13.68
CA PHE A 662 2.43 47.01 -14.78
C PHE A 662 2.02 46.29 -16.08
N GLY A 663 0.75 46.45 -16.44
CA GLY A 663 0.14 45.66 -17.51
C GLY A 663 0.11 44.17 -17.14
N LYS A 664 0.60 43.31 -18.05
CA LYS A 664 0.72 41.86 -17.81
C LYS A 664 2.00 41.49 -17.04
N ASN A 665 2.88 42.44 -16.75
CA ASN A 665 4.15 42.19 -16.08
C ASN A 665 4.07 42.59 -14.61
N TRP A 666 5.01 42.09 -13.82
CA TRP A 666 5.14 42.45 -12.43
C TRP A 666 6.58 42.28 -11.96
N VAL A 667 6.97 43.09 -10.99
CA VAL A 667 8.25 43.03 -10.30
C VAL A 667 7.99 43.03 -8.81
N GLY A 668 8.83 42.38 -8.03
CA GLY A 668 8.67 42.33 -6.60
C GLY A 668 9.93 41.95 -5.85
N GLY A 669 9.87 42.14 -4.54
CA GLY A 669 10.92 41.80 -3.62
C GLY A 669 10.39 41.00 -2.44
N THR A 670 11.23 40.14 -1.89
CA THR A 670 11.00 39.44 -0.63
C THR A 670 12.07 39.80 0.39
N TYR A 671 11.67 39.96 1.64
CA TYR A 671 12.60 40.06 2.76
C TYR A 671 12.15 39.14 3.88
N ASN A 672 12.97 38.15 4.18
CA ASN A 672 12.76 37.21 5.28
C ASN A 672 13.87 37.40 6.30
N LEU A 673 13.51 37.56 7.57
CA LEU A 673 14.41 37.72 8.69
C LEU A 673 13.97 36.80 9.80
N GLU A 674 14.95 36.20 10.46
CA GLU A 674 14.77 35.57 11.75
C GLU A 674 15.98 35.87 12.62
N ASP A 675 15.72 36.25 13.86
CA ASP A 675 16.75 36.60 14.82
C ASP A 675 16.35 36.02 16.17
N ASN A 676 16.93 34.87 16.52
CA ASN A 676 16.74 34.22 17.81
C ASN A 676 18.00 34.39 18.66
N THR A 677 17.89 35.14 19.75
CA THR A 677 18.95 35.25 20.74
C THR A 677 18.44 34.71 22.06
N GLU A 678 19.07 33.65 22.55
CA GLU A 678 18.74 33.01 23.81
C GLU A 678 19.98 32.98 24.70
N LYS A 679 19.83 33.41 25.95
CA LYS A 679 20.89 33.44 26.94
C LYS A 679 20.50 32.62 28.15
N ASN A 680 21.48 31.95 28.77
CA ASN A 680 21.27 31.36 30.08
C ASN A 680 21.01 32.47 31.12
N THR A 681 20.00 32.30 31.95
CA THR A 681 19.56 33.33 32.91
C THR A 681 20.65 33.63 33.95
N SER A 682 21.42 32.61 34.38
CA SER A 682 22.50 32.71 35.37
C SER A 682 23.81 33.23 34.76
N THR A 683 24.31 32.58 33.69
CA THR A 683 25.65 32.90 33.14
C THR A 683 25.64 34.03 32.12
N LYS A 684 24.47 34.41 31.60
CA LYS A 684 24.27 35.38 30.50
C LYS A 684 24.95 35.01 29.18
N VAL A 685 25.49 33.80 29.07
CA VAL A 685 26.10 33.26 27.84
C VAL A 685 25.00 32.85 26.85
N LEU A 686 25.25 33.06 25.55
CA LEU A 686 24.34 32.61 24.49
C LEU A 686 24.25 31.08 24.45
N SER A 687 23.04 30.56 24.29
CA SER A 687 22.81 29.14 24.09
C SER A 687 23.12 28.73 22.64
N ALA A 688 23.40 27.44 22.43
CA ALA A 688 23.60 26.86 21.10
C ALA A 688 22.38 26.99 20.17
N LEU A 689 21.21 27.36 20.70
CA LEU A 689 19.96 27.57 19.96
C LEU A 689 19.82 29.01 19.43
N SER A 690 20.74 29.89 19.82
CA SER A 690 20.86 31.21 19.22
C SER A 690 21.26 31.10 17.75
N GLN A 691 20.41 31.62 16.87
CA GLN A 691 20.61 31.59 15.43
C GLN A 691 19.93 32.78 14.78
N ARG A 692 20.46 33.21 13.63
CA ARG A 692 19.91 34.32 12.86
C ARG A 692 20.01 34.03 11.38
N TYR A 693 19.00 34.43 10.61
CA TYR A 693 19.16 34.51 9.16
C TYR A 693 18.52 35.76 8.57
N ARG A 694 19.08 36.19 7.45
CA ARG A 694 18.52 37.26 6.61
C ARG A 694 18.53 36.77 5.17
N GLU A 695 17.37 36.82 4.53
CA GLU A 695 17.19 36.45 3.14
C GLU A 695 16.52 37.60 2.39
N MET A 696 17.16 38.03 1.32
CA MET A 696 16.66 39.04 0.39
C MET A 696 16.41 38.36 -0.93
N GLY A 697 15.27 38.67 -1.56
CA GLY A 697 14.95 38.15 -2.87
C GLY A 697 14.37 39.21 -3.78
N ILE A 698 14.66 39.08 -5.07
CA ILE A 698 14.12 39.93 -6.13
C ILE A 698 13.53 38.99 -7.17
N PHE A 699 12.33 39.29 -7.64
CA PHE A 699 11.66 38.47 -8.63
C PHE A 699 10.90 39.34 -9.63
N THR A 700 10.74 38.84 -10.85
CA THR A 700 9.91 39.46 -11.88
C THR A 700 9.19 38.39 -12.68
N GLY A 701 8.09 38.77 -13.31
CA GLY A 701 7.34 37.85 -14.13
C GLY A 701 6.33 38.53 -15.03
N ARG A 702 5.71 37.70 -15.86
CA ARG A 702 4.70 38.09 -16.84
C ARG A 702 3.58 37.07 -16.85
N GLY A 703 2.34 37.54 -17.00
CA GLY A 703 1.16 36.72 -17.17
C GLY A 703 0.45 36.38 -15.85
N ASP A 704 -0.56 35.52 -15.98
CA ASP A 704 -1.40 35.03 -14.89
C ASP A 704 -1.03 33.57 -14.60
N SER A 705 -0.75 33.26 -13.34
CA SER A 705 -0.47 31.92 -12.84
C SER A 705 -1.55 30.88 -13.19
N THR A 706 -2.77 31.32 -13.55
CA THR A 706 -3.86 30.43 -13.96
C THR A 706 -3.77 29.94 -15.42
N LYS A 707 -3.04 30.63 -16.31
CA LYS A 707 -2.98 30.29 -17.75
C LYS A 707 -1.56 30.18 -18.31
N VAL A 708 -0.92 31.32 -18.59
CA VAL A 708 0.42 31.39 -19.18
C VAL A 708 1.19 32.42 -18.36
N PHE A 709 2.31 31.99 -17.79
CA PHE A 709 3.14 32.86 -16.96
C PHE A 709 4.61 32.45 -16.98
N VAL A 710 5.46 33.40 -16.64
CA VAL A 710 6.87 33.18 -16.32
C VAL A 710 7.17 33.98 -15.06
N GLU A 711 7.80 33.35 -14.08
CA GLU A 711 8.39 33.96 -12.89
C GLU A 711 9.87 33.59 -12.85
N VAL A 712 10.73 34.59 -12.72
CA VAL A 712 12.17 34.41 -12.48
C VAL A 712 12.52 35.14 -11.20
N GLY A 713 13.31 34.51 -10.35
CA GLY A 713 13.75 35.13 -9.11
C GLY A 713 15.11 34.67 -8.64
N TRP A 714 15.71 35.53 -7.82
CA TRP A 714 16.96 35.29 -7.13
C TRP A 714 16.76 35.54 -5.63
N LEU A 715 17.29 34.65 -4.79
CA LEU A 715 17.32 34.81 -3.34
C LEU A 715 18.76 34.67 -2.85
N HIS A 716 19.16 35.60 -1.99
CA HIS A 716 20.41 35.56 -1.26
C HIS A 716 20.14 35.46 0.23
N ARG A 717 20.69 34.42 0.88
CA ARG A 717 20.49 34.17 2.29
C ARG A 717 21.82 34.07 3.03
N LYS A 718 21.83 34.65 4.22
CA LYS A 718 22.93 34.68 5.18
C LYS A 718 22.48 34.01 6.47
N ASN A 719 23.17 32.97 6.92
CA ASN A 719 22.85 32.28 8.18
C ASN A 719 23.99 32.46 9.19
N ASP A 720 23.66 32.96 10.37
CA ASP A 720 24.56 33.13 11.50
C ASP A 720 24.17 32.13 12.60
N SER A 721 25.16 31.50 13.22
CA SER A 721 25.00 30.54 14.32
C SER A 721 26.09 30.79 15.38
N LEU A 722 25.98 30.14 16.53
CA LEU A 722 26.92 30.33 17.63
C LEU A 722 28.28 29.73 17.29
N GLN A 723 29.33 30.54 17.33
CA GLN A 723 30.74 30.17 17.15
C GLN A 723 31.57 30.87 18.23
N ASN A 724 32.32 30.11 19.04
CA ASN A 724 33.13 30.64 20.15
C ASN A 724 32.35 31.59 21.09
N GLY A 725 31.07 31.32 21.34
CA GLY A 725 30.21 32.14 22.19
C GLY A 725 29.58 33.37 21.53
N PHE A 726 29.83 33.62 20.23
CA PHE A 726 29.27 34.74 19.48
C PHE A 726 28.44 34.27 18.29
N LEU A 727 27.40 35.02 17.92
CA LEU A 727 26.68 34.79 16.66
C LEU A 727 27.56 35.24 15.49
N GLN A 728 28.03 34.29 14.70
CA GLN A 728 28.87 34.52 13.54
C GLN A 728 28.31 33.81 12.31
N ARG A 729 28.64 34.31 11.12
CA ARG A 729 28.23 33.72 9.86
C ARG A 729 28.81 32.29 9.75
N VAL A 730 27.95 31.31 9.46
CA VAL A 730 28.38 29.92 9.23
C VAL A 730 28.23 29.49 7.77
N ASN A 731 27.25 30.05 7.05
CA ASN A 731 27.10 29.81 5.62
C ASN A 731 26.28 30.90 4.92
N THR A 732 26.42 30.96 3.60
CA THR A 732 25.60 31.79 2.71
C THR A 732 25.04 30.93 1.59
N SER A 733 23.87 31.30 1.07
CA SER A 733 23.32 30.64 -0.10
C SER A 733 22.79 31.61 -1.14
N ASN A 734 22.95 31.23 -2.40
CA ASN A 734 22.36 31.89 -3.54
C ASN A 734 21.44 30.90 -4.24
N ARG A 735 20.21 31.32 -4.50
CA ARG A 735 19.19 30.50 -5.18
C ARG A 735 18.62 31.27 -6.35
N TRP A 736 18.64 30.66 -7.52
CA TRP A 736 18.01 31.16 -8.74
C TRP A 736 16.90 30.19 -9.13
N TYR A 737 15.75 30.73 -9.50
CA TYR A 737 14.65 29.89 -9.94
C TYR A 737 13.89 30.49 -11.10
N VAL A 738 13.33 29.60 -11.92
CA VAL A 738 12.37 29.89 -12.99
C VAL A 738 11.16 29.01 -12.75
N ASN A 739 9.98 29.60 -12.73
CA ASN A 739 8.71 28.88 -12.69
C ASN A 739 7.83 29.40 -13.82
N SER A 740 7.45 28.54 -14.75
CA SER A 740 6.76 28.98 -15.95
C SER A 740 5.78 27.96 -16.50
N ARG A 741 4.72 28.50 -17.09
CA ARG A 741 3.86 27.83 -18.07
C ARG A 741 3.89 28.69 -19.32
N LEU A 742 4.76 28.34 -20.26
CA LEU A 742 5.09 29.13 -21.45
C LEU A 742 4.01 29.00 -22.53
N ILE A 743 3.38 27.81 -22.64
CA ILE A 743 2.33 27.52 -23.61
C ILE A 743 1.21 26.78 -22.90
N GLN A 744 -0.04 27.18 -23.13
CA GLN A 744 -1.23 26.46 -22.67
C GLN A 744 -2.35 26.68 -23.69
N THR A 745 -2.54 25.72 -24.59
CA THR A 745 -3.59 25.72 -25.63
C THR A 745 -4.25 24.34 -25.67
N GLU A 746 -5.30 24.16 -26.49
CA GLU A 746 -5.93 22.84 -26.68
C GLU A 746 -5.01 21.80 -27.36
N LYS A 747 -3.97 22.26 -28.07
CA LYS A 747 -3.05 21.40 -28.85
C LYS A 747 -1.69 21.26 -28.20
N ALA A 748 -1.21 22.32 -27.55
CA ALA A 748 0.15 22.44 -27.02
C ALA A 748 0.17 22.92 -25.56
N ASN A 749 1.05 22.34 -24.76
CA ASN A 749 1.33 22.75 -23.38
C ASN A 749 2.84 22.67 -23.13
N LEU A 750 3.42 23.71 -22.54
CA LEU A 750 4.82 23.77 -22.15
C LEU A 750 4.93 24.39 -20.77
N SER A 751 5.47 23.62 -19.82
CA SER A 751 5.79 24.09 -18.48
C SER A 751 7.24 23.81 -18.15
N ALA A 752 7.89 24.72 -17.44
CA ALA A 752 9.27 24.59 -17.01
C ALA A 752 9.44 25.17 -15.60
N PHE A 753 9.96 24.34 -14.71
CA PHE A 753 10.44 24.69 -13.38
C PHE A 753 11.94 24.39 -13.31
N ILE A 754 12.73 25.35 -12.87
CA ILE A 754 14.18 25.21 -12.70
C ILE A 754 14.55 25.89 -11.39
N ASN A 755 15.35 25.24 -10.57
CA ASN A 755 15.83 25.75 -9.30
C ASN A 755 17.28 25.33 -9.11
N TYR A 756 18.17 26.31 -9.11
CA TYR A 756 19.58 26.12 -8.84
C TYR A 756 19.93 26.85 -7.55
N ARG A 757 20.57 26.16 -6.61
CA ARG A 757 20.99 26.72 -5.33
C ARG A 757 22.42 26.32 -5.03
N ARG A 758 23.23 27.24 -4.55
CA ARG A 758 24.59 26.98 -4.05
C ARG A 758 24.69 27.41 -2.60
N LEU A 759 25.03 26.47 -1.72
CA LEU A 759 25.30 26.71 -0.30
C LEU A 759 26.81 26.72 -0.08
N THR A 760 27.33 27.80 0.50
CA THR A 760 28.77 28.02 0.75
C THR A 760 29.00 28.15 2.24
N TYR A 761 29.88 27.33 2.80
CA TYR A 761 30.26 27.36 4.21
C TYR A 761 31.39 28.37 4.46
N VAL A 762 31.44 28.96 5.64
CA VAL A 762 32.58 29.80 6.06
C VAL A 762 33.79 28.95 6.46
N ASP A 763 33.53 27.75 6.98
CA ASP A 763 34.55 26.76 7.30
C ASP A 763 35.10 26.16 6.00
N ASN A 764 36.37 26.47 5.70
CA ASN A 764 37.07 26.01 4.50
C ASN A 764 37.29 24.48 4.45
N THR A 765 37.09 23.76 5.56
CA THR A 765 37.17 22.29 5.56
C THR A 765 35.92 21.64 4.98
N ARG A 766 34.81 22.39 4.86
CA ARG A 766 33.55 21.91 4.28
C ARG A 766 33.40 22.40 2.85
N PRO A 767 33.22 21.50 1.87
CA PRO A 767 33.00 21.91 0.49
C PRO A 767 31.64 22.61 0.32
N ASP A 768 31.56 23.47 -0.70
CA ASP A 768 30.28 24.02 -1.15
C ASP A 768 29.33 22.89 -1.57
N GLU A 769 28.03 23.10 -1.36
CA GLU A 769 26.99 22.15 -1.77
C GLU A 769 26.05 22.81 -2.79
N PRO A 770 26.22 22.52 -4.10
CA PRO A 770 25.27 22.96 -5.11
C PRO A 770 24.10 21.97 -5.19
N SER A 771 22.91 22.44 -5.54
CA SER A 771 21.74 21.62 -5.80
C SER A 771 20.97 22.14 -7.02
N LEU A 772 20.53 21.20 -7.85
CA LEU A 772 19.71 21.48 -9.01
C LEU A 772 18.46 20.61 -8.95
N ASN A 773 17.31 21.26 -9.14
CA ASN A 773 16.04 20.62 -9.40
C ASN A 773 15.40 21.26 -10.61
N SER A 774 15.01 20.47 -11.59
CA SER A 774 14.29 20.97 -12.76
C SER A 774 13.21 20.01 -13.20
N ARG A 775 12.14 20.55 -13.80
CA ARG A 775 11.12 19.78 -14.50
C ARG A 775 10.62 20.58 -15.69
N ILE A 776 10.74 20.01 -16.89
CA ILE A 776 10.25 20.56 -18.15
C ILE A 776 9.28 19.55 -18.72
N VAL A 777 8.05 19.97 -19.03
CA VAL A 777 7.03 19.12 -19.64
C VAL A 777 6.47 19.83 -20.86
N TYR A 778 6.57 19.17 -22.02
CA TYR A 778 6.10 19.64 -23.30
C TYR A 778 5.17 18.61 -23.94
N THR A 779 4.02 19.04 -24.44
CA THR A 779 3.13 18.21 -25.25
C THR A 779 2.61 19.01 -26.43
N ASP A 780 2.57 18.44 -27.63
CA ASP A 780 2.05 19.11 -28.84
C ASP A 780 1.41 18.12 -29.83
N ARG A 781 0.52 18.64 -30.68
CA ARG A 781 -0.19 17.94 -31.75
C ARG A 781 -0.10 18.75 -33.05
N TYR A 782 0.82 18.39 -33.93
CA TYR A 782 1.04 19.06 -35.21
C TYR A 782 0.15 18.50 -36.34
N TRP A 783 -0.16 19.35 -37.32
CA TRP A 783 -0.87 19.04 -38.58
C TRP A 783 -2.08 18.11 -38.42
N GLY A 784 -3.01 18.43 -37.52
CA GLY A 784 -4.24 17.65 -37.37
C GLY A 784 -4.01 16.27 -36.75
N GLN A 785 -3.06 16.14 -35.83
CA GLN A 785 -2.65 14.90 -35.15
C GLN A 785 -1.76 13.96 -35.98
N LEU A 786 -1.24 14.41 -37.12
CA LEU A 786 -0.23 13.70 -37.91
C LEU A 786 1.01 13.37 -37.07
N VAL A 787 1.46 14.32 -36.26
CA VAL A 787 2.59 14.16 -35.35
C VAL A 787 2.17 14.57 -33.95
N GLN A 788 2.34 13.67 -32.99
CA GLN A 788 2.05 13.93 -31.58
C GLN A 788 3.34 13.72 -30.79
N VAL A 789 3.69 14.72 -29.98
CA VAL A 789 4.94 14.76 -29.22
C VAL A 789 4.59 14.96 -27.76
N SER A 790 5.23 14.20 -26.88
CA SER A 790 5.23 14.42 -25.43
C SER A 790 6.64 14.22 -24.92
N THR A 791 7.19 15.23 -24.24
CA THR A 791 8.54 15.24 -23.70
C THR A 791 8.48 15.68 -22.25
N ALA A 792 9.11 14.93 -21.36
CA ALA A 792 9.32 15.32 -19.97
C ALA A 792 10.79 15.12 -19.60
N VAL A 793 11.41 16.16 -19.03
CA VAL A 793 12.78 16.13 -18.54
C VAL A 793 12.77 16.60 -17.10
N GLU A 794 13.33 15.82 -16.20
CA GLU A 794 13.40 16.13 -14.79
C GLU A 794 14.78 15.83 -14.24
N THR A 795 15.31 16.75 -13.43
CA THR A 795 16.54 16.55 -12.66
C THR A 795 16.24 16.79 -11.20
N ALA A 796 16.79 15.95 -10.34
CA ALA A 796 16.62 16.07 -8.90
C ALA A 796 17.87 15.58 -8.17
N SER A 797 18.19 16.23 -7.05
CA SER A 797 19.21 15.76 -6.12
C SER A 797 18.52 15.01 -4.98
N GLY A 798 18.88 13.76 -4.74
CA GLY A 798 18.18 12.86 -3.82
C GLY A 798 19.07 11.77 -3.26
N THR A 799 18.46 10.70 -2.76
CA THR A 799 19.19 9.52 -2.29
C THR A 799 18.56 8.25 -2.84
N ILE A 800 19.36 7.18 -2.89
CA ILE A 800 18.89 5.82 -3.15
C ILE A 800 19.13 4.98 -1.89
N ALA A 801 18.10 4.26 -1.45
CA ALA A 801 18.23 3.29 -0.38
C ALA A 801 18.94 2.03 -0.90
N GLN A 802 19.88 1.48 -0.15
CA GLN A 802 20.37 0.12 -0.43
C GLN A 802 19.28 -0.87 -0.01
N GLN A 803 18.46 -1.38 -0.93
CA GLN A 803 17.31 -2.16 -0.50
C GLN A 803 17.73 -3.51 0.11
N GLU A 804 17.22 -3.80 1.31
CA GLU A 804 17.27 -5.11 1.94
C GLU A 804 15.89 -5.78 1.81
N PHE A 805 15.87 -7.07 1.50
CA PHE A 805 14.64 -7.86 1.44
C PHE A 805 14.88 -9.29 1.89
N THR A 806 13.80 -9.97 2.22
CA THR A 806 13.78 -11.39 2.58
C THR A 806 12.60 -12.09 1.88
N TYR A 807 12.62 -13.42 1.86
CA TYR A 807 11.54 -14.24 1.30
C TYR A 807 10.79 -14.96 2.42
N LEU A 808 9.47 -14.96 2.33
CA LEU A 808 8.60 -15.71 3.24
C LEU A 808 7.86 -16.80 2.47
N GLU A 809 7.85 -18.01 3.01
CA GLU A 809 7.12 -19.14 2.46
C GLU A 809 5.61 -18.96 2.65
N VAL A 810 4.84 -19.27 1.61
CA VAL A 810 3.38 -19.23 1.55
C VAL A 810 2.87 -20.47 0.82
N ASN A 811 1.58 -20.76 0.92
CA ASN A 811 1.02 -21.92 0.21
C ASN A 811 1.22 -21.80 -1.31
N PRO A 812 1.47 -22.92 -2.01
CA PRO A 812 1.60 -22.93 -3.47
C PRO A 812 0.44 -22.21 -4.17
N GLY A 813 0.78 -21.30 -5.09
CA GLY A 813 -0.18 -20.49 -5.84
C GLY A 813 -0.60 -19.18 -5.16
N GLN A 814 -0.16 -18.94 -3.92
CA GLN A 814 -0.29 -17.63 -3.23
C GLN A 814 0.99 -16.80 -3.28
N GLY A 815 2.12 -17.41 -3.69
CA GLY A 815 3.40 -16.73 -3.87
C GLY A 815 3.64 -16.24 -5.29
N VAL A 816 4.85 -15.75 -5.53
CA VAL A 816 5.36 -15.36 -6.86
C VAL A 816 6.73 -15.96 -7.12
N TYR A 817 7.49 -16.25 -6.07
CA TYR A 817 8.85 -16.78 -6.17
C TYR A 817 8.89 -18.26 -5.83
N MET A 818 9.91 -18.94 -6.36
CA MET A 818 10.31 -20.30 -6.00
C MET A 818 11.79 -20.30 -5.61
N TRP A 819 12.19 -21.25 -4.79
CA TRP A 819 13.58 -21.47 -4.41
C TRP A 819 14.15 -22.67 -5.18
N ASN A 820 15.35 -22.52 -5.74
CA ASN A 820 16.14 -23.61 -6.33
C ASN A 820 17.51 -23.63 -5.66
N ASP A 821 17.86 -24.70 -4.98
CA ASP A 821 19.19 -24.91 -4.38
C ASP A 821 20.23 -25.13 -5.49
N TYR A 822 20.95 -24.07 -5.88
CA TYR A 822 21.90 -24.11 -6.99
C TYR A 822 23.27 -24.62 -6.57
N ASN A 823 23.63 -24.49 -5.29
CA ASN A 823 24.93 -24.90 -4.75
C ASN A 823 24.89 -26.23 -3.97
N GLY A 824 23.69 -26.77 -3.71
CA GLY A 824 23.46 -28.05 -3.05
C GLY A 824 23.70 -28.03 -1.54
N ASN A 825 23.72 -26.86 -0.90
CA ASN A 825 24.05 -26.72 0.52
C ASN A 825 22.81 -26.78 1.44
N GLY A 826 21.60 -26.82 0.88
CA GLY A 826 20.33 -26.86 1.63
C GLY A 826 19.98 -25.57 2.39
N ILE A 827 20.76 -24.50 2.22
CA ILE A 827 20.52 -23.20 2.86
C ILE A 827 19.88 -22.27 1.84
N GLN A 828 18.75 -21.66 2.19
CA GLN A 828 18.11 -20.65 1.34
C GLN A 828 18.97 -19.39 1.29
N GLU A 829 19.49 -19.06 0.11
CA GLU A 829 20.26 -17.85 -0.13
C GLU A 829 19.50 -16.89 -1.06
N LEU A 830 19.66 -15.57 -0.87
CA LEU A 830 18.84 -14.56 -1.57
C LEU A 830 18.94 -14.64 -3.11
N GLN A 831 20.05 -15.14 -3.63
CA GLN A 831 20.31 -15.27 -5.06
C GLN A 831 19.66 -16.50 -5.72
N GLU A 832 19.15 -17.44 -4.93
CA GLU A 832 18.58 -18.72 -5.36
C GLU A 832 17.07 -18.67 -5.62
N PHE A 833 16.45 -17.52 -5.34
CA PHE A 833 15.04 -17.29 -5.60
C PHE A 833 14.81 -16.77 -7.02
N GLU A 834 13.88 -17.41 -7.71
CA GLU A 834 13.47 -17.09 -9.08
C GLU A 834 11.95 -16.87 -9.15
N VAL A 835 11.49 -16.14 -10.17
CA VAL A 835 10.05 -15.99 -10.41
C VAL A 835 9.48 -17.31 -10.90
N ALA A 836 8.46 -17.82 -10.20
CA ALA A 836 7.87 -19.11 -10.50
C ALA A 836 7.08 -19.09 -11.84
N PRO A 837 7.42 -19.92 -12.83
CA PRO A 837 6.73 -19.95 -14.13
C PRO A 837 5.39 -20.69 -14.08
N PHE A 838 5.20 -21.53 -13.06
CA PHE A 838 3.98 -22.30 -12.83
C PHE A 838 3.41 -22.00 -11.43
N PRO A 839 2.08 -21.89 -11.28
CA PRO A 839 1.44 -21.60 -9.99
C PRO A 839 1.80 -22.56 -8.86
N ASP A 840 2.00 -23.85 -9.14
CA ASP A 840 2.35 -24.87 -8.13
C ASP A 840 3.75 -24.68 -7.54
N LEU A 841 4.63 -23.96 -8.24
CA LEU A 841 5.99 -23.65 -7.77
C LEU A 841 6.05 -22.32 -7.00
N ALA A 842 5.03 -21.47 -7.10
CA ALA A 842 4.99 -20.13 -6.51
C ALA A 842 4.72 -20.19 -5.00
N LYS A 843 5.76 -20.52 -4.22
CA LYS A 843 5.71 -20.79 -2.78
C LYS A 843 6.28 -19.69 -1.90
N TYR A 844 6.82 -18.61 -2.48
CA TYR A 844 7.46 -17.54 -1.71
C TYR A 844 7.00 -16.15 -2.12
N VAL A 845 6.98 -15.23 -1.15
CA VAL A 845 6.74 -13.80 -1.34
C VAL A 845 7.94 -12.99 -0.84
N ARG A 846 8.23 -11.87 -1.51
CA ARG A 846 9.34 -10.97 -1.15
C ARG A 846 8.84 -9.85 -0.25
N VAL A 847 9.55 -9.59 0.86
CA VAL A 847 9.21 -8.56 1.87
C VAL A 847 10.41 -7.67 2.16
N TYR A 848 10.17 -6.36 2.33
CA TYR A 848 11.21 -5.38 2.67
C TYR A 848 11.71 -5.55 4.10
N LEU A 849 13.02 -5.39 4.29
CA LEU A 849 13.61 -5.18 5.60
C LEU A 849 13.83 -3.68 5.84
N PRO A 850 13.70 -3.20 7.08
CA PRO A 850 13.93 -1.79 7.40
C PRO A 850 15.40 -1.42 7.23
N ASN A 851 15.78 -0.84 6.09
CA ASN A 851 17.15 -0.38 5.86
C ASN A 851 17.39 1.07 6.36
N GLN A 852 18.63 1.37 6.74
CA GLN A 852 19.11 2.66 7.24
C GLN A 852 20.19 3.34 6.35
N ILE A 853 20.64 2.70 5.26
CA ILE A 853 21.73 3.24 4.43
C ILE A 853 21.20 3.89 3.14
N PHE A 854 21.32 5.21 3.08
CA PHE A 854 20.97 6.03 1.92
C PHE A 854 22.24 6.62 1.29
N VAL A 855 22.41 6.41 -0.02
CA VAL A 855 23.53 6.97 -0.78
C VAL A 855 23.05 8.18 -1.57
N LYS A 856 23.75 9.32 -1.46
CA LYS A 856 23.44 10.55 -2.21
C LYS A 856 23.58 10.34 -3.72
N THR A 857 22.59 10.81 -4.46
CA THR A 857 22.50 10.64 -5.92
C THR A 857 22.03 11.90 -6.63
N HIS A 858 22.44 12.03 -7.89
CA HIS A 858 21.76 12.85 -8.88
C HIS A 858 20.85 11.97 -9.72
N GLN A 859 19.59 12.37 -9.83
CA GLN A 859 18.58 11.67 -10.59
C GLN A 859 18.21 12.47 -11.84
N ASN A 860 18.30 11.85 -13.01
CA ASN A 860 17.80 12.39 -14.27
C ASN A 860 16.71 11.49 -14.81
N LYS A 861 15.56 12.09 -15.07
CA LYS A 861 14.45 11.45 -15.76
C LYS A 861 14.24 12.08 -17.11
N PHE A 862 14.17 11.26 -18.14
CA PHE A 862 13.83 11.68 -19.50
C PHE A 862 12.73 10.77 -20.02
N ALA A 863 11.64 11.35 -20.50
CA ALA A 863 10.56 10.62 -21.15
C ALA A 863 10.18 11.31 -22.44
N GLN A 864 10.23 10.59 -23.56
CA GLN A 864 9.84 11.05 -24.88
C GLN A 864 8.84 10.06 -25.48
N SER A 865 7.70 10.56 -25.93
CA SER A 865 6.75 9.84 -26.76
C SER A 865 6.56 10.60 -28.07
N LEU A 866 6.64 9.88 -29.19
CA LEU A 866 6.44 10.39 -30.54
C LEU A 866 5.50 9.44 -31.27
N ALA A 867 4.36 9.95 -31.73
CA ALA A 867 3.46 9.21 -32.60
C ALA A 867 3.37 9.88 -33.97
N LEU A 868 3.66 9.13 -35.02
CA LEU A 868 3.43 9.51 -36.41
C LEU A 868 2.18 8.79 -36.91
N ASN A 869 1.12 9.55 -37.17
CA ASN A 869 -0.18 9.08 -37.63
C ASN A 869 -0.57 9.64 -39.02
N PRO A 870 0.03 9.16 -40.11
CA PRO A 870 -0.42 9.42 -41.48
C PRO A 870 -1.89 9.02 -41.78
N GLY A 871 -2.60 8.36 -40.85
CA GLY A 871 -4.01 8.02 -41.01
C GLY A 871 -4.93 9.22 -41.29
N VAL A 872 -4.48 10.44 -40.99
CA VAL A 872 -5.15 11.69 -41.42
C VAL A 872 -5.29 11.81 -42.94
N TRP A 873 -4.47 11.10 -43.72
CA TRP A 873 -4.50 11.09 -45.18
C TRP A 873 -5.28 9.92 -45.79
N LEU A 874 -6.11 9.24 -45.00
CA LEU A 874 -6.90 8.10 -45.47
C LEU A 874 -7.77 8.41 -46.70
N ASN A 875 -8.21 9.65 -46.88
CA ASN A 875 -9.05 10.08 -48.00
C ASN A 875 -8.27 10.79 -49.13
N GLU A 876 -6.96 10.94 -48.99
CA GLU A 876 -6.09 11.53 -50.00
C GLU A 876 -5.79 10.56 -51.14
N LYS A 877 -5.18 11.04 -52.24
CA LYS A 877 -4.75 10.24 -53.39
C LYS A 877 -3.21 10.18 -53.50
N GLY A 878 -2.70 9.26 -54.31
CA GLY A 878 -1.26 9.12 -54.59
C GLY A 878 -0.44 8.67 -53.37
N TRP A 879 0.76 9.24 -53.19
CA TRP A 879 1.71 8.84 -52.15
C TRP A 879 1.18 9.05 -50.72
N LYS A 880 0.34 10.08 -50.48
CA LYS A 880 -0.28 10.32 -49.16
C LYS A 880 -1.19 9.17 -48.75
N LYS A 881 -1.94 8.60 -49.70
CA LYS A 881 -2.77 7.41 -49.48
C LYS A 881 -1.92 6.21 -49.08
N PHE A 882 -0.81 5.99 -49.78
CA PHE A 882 0.13 4.92 -49.44
C PHE A 882 0.68 5.07 -48.02
N LEU A 883 1.13 6.27 -47.65
CA LEU A 883 1.61 6.53 -46.29
C LEU A 883 0.52 6.40 -45.22
N SER A 884 -0.76 6.65 -45.54
CA SER A 884 -1.87 6.49 -44.60
C SER A 884 -2.05 5.08 -44.03
N HIS A 885 -1.42 4.09 -44.67
CA HIS A 885 -1.37 2.71 -44.17
C HIS A 885 -0.32 2.50 -43.07
N PHE A 886 0.64 3.42 -42.93
CA PHE A 886 1.68 3.35 -41.91
C PHE A 886 1.28 4.13 -40.66
N TYR A 887 1.73 3.64 -39.51
CA TYR A 887 1.67 4.34 -38.23
C TYR A 887 2.95 4.02 -37.46
N ASN A 888 3.59 5.00 -36.83
CA ASN A 888 4.77 4.74 -36.00
C ASN A 888 4.57 5.30 -34.59
N GLN A 889 5.01 4.54 -33.59
CA GLN A 889 5.02 4.97 -32.20
C GLN A 889 6.39 4.69 -31.60
N THR A 890 7.04 5.76 -31.14
CA THR A 890 8.32 5.71 -30.43
C THR A 890 8.10 6.15 -29.00
N ALA A 891 8.64 5.41 -28.05
CA ALA A 891 8.70 5.78 -26.64
C ALA A 891 10.13 5.54 -26.12
N LEU A 892 10.68 6.52 -25.40
CA LEU A 892 11.95 6.44 -24.71
C LEU A 892 11.74 6.93 -23.28
N THR A 893 12.07 6.12 -22.29
CA THR A 893 12.07 6.51 -20.88
C THR A 893 13.41 6.17 -20.26
N ILE A 894 14.00 7.10 -19.52
CA ILE A 894 15.24 6.94 -18.79
C ILE A 894 15.00 7.48 -17.39
N ASP A 895 15.28 6.69 -16.36
CA ASP A 895 15.41 7.12 -14.96
C ASP A 895 16.78 6.66 -14.48
N GLN A 896 17.72 7.60 -14.44
CA GLN A 896 19.12 7.35 -14.12
C GLN A 896 19.44 7.97 -12.77
N LYS A 897 20.10 7.21 -11.88
CA LYS A 897 20.58 7.65 -10.57
C LYS A 897 22.09 7.43 -10.49
N THR A 898 22.85 8.51 -10.54
CA THR A 898 24.32 8.50 -10.41
C THR A 898 24.71 8.94 -9.01
N LYS A 899 25.78 8.36 -8.48
CA LYS A 899 26.38 8.76 -7.21
C LYS A 899 26.79 10.23 -7.31
N ARG A 900 26.55 10.99 -6.24
CA ARG A 900 26.95 12.40 -6.20
C ARG A 900 28.39 12.52 -5.71
N VAL A 901 29.28 13.07 -6.55
CA VAL A 901 30.68 13.35 -6.22
C VAL A 901 30.98 14.84 -6.48
N GLY A 902 31.22 15.60 -5.40
CA GLY A 902 31.52 17.04 -5.47
C GLY A 902 30.40 17.88 -6.11
N ASP A 903 30.81 18.80 -6.99
CA ASP A 903 29.96 19.83 -7.63
C ASP A 903 29.47 19.45 -9.03
N GLN A 904 29.77 18.25 -9.53
CA GLN A 904 29.46 17.86 -10.89
C GLN A 904 28.00 17.40 -11.03
N PHE A 905 27.23 18.11 -11.86
CA PHE A 905 25.91 17.67 -12.28
C PHE A 905 26.01 16.91 -13.61
N HIS A 906 25.82 15.60 -13.57
CA HIS A 906 25.60 14.82 -14.78
C HIS A 906 24.18 15.10 -15.27
N LEU A 907 24.00 16.08 -16.16
CA LEU A 907 22.66 16.47 -16.67
C LEU A 907 22.25 15.72 -17.93
N ASN A 908 23.20 15.03 -18.59
CA ASN A 908 22.93 14.29 -19.80
C ASN A 908 22.28 12.94 -19.42
N PRO A 909 20.98 12.72 -19.70
CA PRO A 909 20.33 11.45 -19.38
C PRO A 909 20.79 10.30 -20.30
N PHE A 910 21.59 10.59 -21.33
CA PHE A 910 22.11 9.59 -22.28
C PHE A 910 23.55 9.16 -21.98
N ASP A 911 24.23 9.79 -21.02
CA ASP A 911 25.59 9.43 -20.62
C ASP A 911 25.54 8.45 -19.44
N ALA A 912 25.97 7.21 -19.67
CA ALA A 912 25.85 6.13 -18.70
C ALA A 912 26.95 6.11 -17.62
N GLY A 913 27.98 6.97 -17.69
CA GLY A 913 28.99 7.18 -16.64
C GLY A 913 29.28 5.96 -15.75
N ASN A 914 29.95 4.93 -16.29
CA ASN A 914 29.90 3.56 -15.77
C ASN A 914 30.30 3.37 -14.29
N ALA A 915 31.24 4.16 -13.75
CA ALA A 915 31.77 3.96 -12.40
C ALA A 915 30.86 4.49 -11.26
N GLU A 916 29.91 5.38 -11.56
CA GLU A 916 29.09 6.07 -10.54
C GLU A 916 27.59 5.77 -10.67
N LEU A 917 27.17 4.98 -11.66
CA LEU A 917 25.76 4.62 -11.85
C LEU A 917 25.27 3.66 -10.75
N LEU A 918 24.38 4.13 -9.88
CA LEU A 918 23.81 3.32 -8.80
C LEU A 918 22.46 2.69 -9.17
N GLY A 919 21.70 3.34 -10.05
CA GLY A 919 20.42 2.78 -10.52
C GLY A 919 20.06 3.29 -11.90
N LEU A 920 19.43 2.43 -12.70
CA LEU A 920 19.00 2.76 -14.06
C LEU A 920 17.68 2.06 -14.37
N ASN A 921 16.75 2.78 -14.99
CA ASN A 921 15.61 2.20 -15.69
C ASN A 921 15.50 2.90 -17.05
N GLU A 922 16.03 2.26 -18.08
CA GLU A 922 16.03 2.72 -19.47
C GLU A 922 15.13 1.80 -20.29
N SER A 923 14.23 2.36 -21.09
CA SER A 923 13.35 1.62 -22.00
C SER A 923 13.14 2.42 -23.28
N PHE A 924 13.59 1.87 -24.40
CA PHE A 924 13.33 2.37 -25.75
C PHE A 924 12.44 1.36 -26.49
N ARG A 925 11.32 1.84 -27.03
CA ARG A 925 10.39 1.05 -27.82
C ARG A 925 9.96 1.82 -29.07
N ASN A 926 10.25 1.28 -30.25
CA ASN A 926 9.71 1.76 -31.52
C ASN A 926 8.81 0.69 -32.13
N SER A 927 7.56 1.02 -32.45
CA SER A 927 6.64 0.14 -33.17
C SER A 927 6.19 0.80 -34.48
N LEU A 928 6.56 0.21 -35.61
CA LEU A 928 6.11 0.57 -36.94
C LEU A 928 5.02 -0.39 -37.38
N PHE A 929 3.87 0.15 -37.75
CA PHE A 929 2.71 -0.60 -38.19
C PHE A 929 2.43 -0.30 -39.66
N PHE A 930 2.09 -1.33 -40.42
CA PHE A 930 1.47 -1.24 -41.74
C PHE A 930 0.10 -1.90 -41.67
N ASN A 931 -0.95 -1.23 -42.16
CA ASN A 931 -2.35 -1.66 -42.07
C ASN A 931 -2.83 -1.94 -40.63
N ARG A 932 -2.44 -1.07 -39.69
CA ARG A 932 -2.79 -1.17 -38.26
C ARG A 932 -4.29 -1.47 -38.09
N GLY A 933 -4.60 -2.61 -37.49
CA GLY A 933 -5.96 -3.02 -37.12
C GLY A 933 -6.83 -3.59 -38.25
N ARG A 934 -6.32 -3.75 -39.48
CA ARG A 934 -7.13 -4.21 -40.63
C ARG A 934 -7.06 -5.71 -40.93
N GLN A 935 -6.12 -6.44 -40.32
CA GLN A 935 -5.84 -7.87 -40.62
C GLN A 935 -5.61 -8.17 -42.12
N PHE A 936 -5.34 -7.16 -42.95
CA PHE A 936 -5.08 -7.31 -44.38
C PHE A 936 -3.61 -6.97 -44.65
N HIS A 937 -2.77 -8.02 -44.72
CA HIS A 937 -1.31 -7.85 -44.75
C HIS A 937 -0.83 -6.86 -43.68
N SER A 938 -1.31 -7.03 -42.46
CA SER A 938 -0.93 -6.18 -41.33
C SER A 938 0.46 -6.60 -40.87
N VAL A 939 1.41 -5.67 -40.83
CA VAL A 939 2.77 -5.92 -40.35
C VAL A 939 3.05 -4.98 -39.19
N THR A 940 3.56 -5.51 -38.09
CA THR A 940 4.09 -4.72 -36.99
C THR A 940 5.55 -5.09 -36.77
N TYR A 941 6.45 -4.13 -36.96
CA TYR A 941 7.84 -4.25 -36.54
C TYR A 941 8.01 -3.51 -35.21
N THR A 942 8.52 -4.18 -34.19
CA THR A 942 8.82 -3.58 -32.89
C THR A 942 10.29 -3.78 -32.55
N PHE A 943 10.99 -2.70 -32.28
CA PHE A 943 12.32 -2.72 -31.67
C PHE A 943 12.19 -2.32 -30.20
N LEU A 944 12.76 -3.13 -29.31
CA LEU A 944 12.77 -2.94 -27.87
C LEU A 944 14.22 -2.98 -27.37
N ASN A 945 14.60 -2.03 -26.53
CA ASN A 945 15.86 -2.02 -25.80
C ASN A 945 15.60 -1.53 -24.38
N THR A 946 15.74 -2.41 -23.38
CA THR A 946 15.54 -2.08 -21.98
C THR A 946 16.79 -2.37 -21.17
N LYS A 947 17.17 -1.49 -20.25
CA LYS A 947 18.24 -1.71 -19.28
C LYS A 947 17.74 -1.35 -17.89
N ILE A 948 17.88 -2.27 -16.95
CA ILE A 948 17.47 -2.08 -15.56
C ILE A 948 18.67 -2.39 -14.69
N ARG A 949 19.09 -1.44 -13.86
CA ARG A 949 20.12 -1.61 -12.83
C ARG A 949 19.55 -1.26 -11.47
N THR A 950 19.69 -2.16 -10.50
CA THR A 950 19.22 -1.99 -9.12
C THR A 950 20.40 -2.11 -8.15
N LEU A 951 20.36 -1.32 -7.07
CA LEU A 951 21.34 -1.37 -5.98
C LEU A 951 20.75 -2.11 -4.79
N LEU A 952 21.30 -3.27 -4.46
CA LEU A 952 20.96 -4.04 -3.27
C LEU A 952 22.07 -3.91 -2.23
N SER A 953 21.79 -4.31 -0.99
CA SER A 953 22.82 -4.42 0.07
C SER A 953 23.96 -5.37 -0.33
N ILE A 954 23.63 -6.40 -1.11
CA ILE A 954 24.52 -7.43 -1.65
C ILE A 954 25.12 -7.07 -3.01
N GLY A 955 25.20 -5.80 -3.40
CA GLY A 955 25.77 -5.35 -4.68
C GLY A 955 24.72 -4.99 -5.74
N SER A 956 25.16 -4.54 -6.92
CA SER A 956 24.25 -4.17 -8.00
C SER A 956 23.90 -5.35 -8.90
N GLN A 957 22.65 -5.35 -9.39
CA GLN A 957 22.16 -6.28 -10.40
C GLN A 957 21.72 -5.49 -11.63
N GLU A 958 22.09 -5.98 -12.80
CA GLU A 958 21.76 -5.36 -14.08
C GLU A 958 21.15 -6.37 -15.05
N ASN A 959 20.07 -5.99 -15.71
CA ASN A 959 19.43 -6.75 -16.77
C ASN A 959 19.31 -5.87 -18.03
N ARG A 960 19.76 -6.36 -19.19
CA ARG A 960 19.58 -5.70 -20.48
C ARG A 960 18.89 -6.62 -21.47
N LEU A 961 17.83 -6.14 -22.10
CA LEU A 961 17.10 -6.85 -23.15
C LEU A 961 17.04 -6.00 -24.40
N GLN A 962 17.59 -6.51 -25.50
CA GLN A 962 17.43 -5.96 -26.84
C GLN A 962 16.64 -6.95 -27.69
N SER A 963 15.62 -6.50 -28.42
CA SER A 963 14.78 -7.38 -29.23
C SER A 963 14.26 -6.67 -30.49
N HIS A 964 14.38 -7.34 -31.62
CA HIS A 964 13.72 -7.01 -32.88
C HIS A 964 12.57 -8.01 -33.07
N GLN A 965 11.36 -7.52 -33.25
CA GLN A 965 10.15 -8.33 -33.35
C GLN A 965 9.39 -7.99 -34.62
N ILE A 966 8.98 -8.99 -35.38
CA ILE A 966 8.11 -8.84 -36.56
C ILE A 966 6.85 -9.66 -36.31
N GLN A 967 5.69 -9.03 -36.46
CA GLN A 967 4.39 -9.66 -36.39
C GLN A 967 3.66 -9.42 -37.71
N TYR A 968 3.38 -10.48 -38.45
CA TYR A 968 2.60 -10.45 -39.68
C TYR A 968 1.23 -11.08 -39.43
N ALA A 969 0.16 -10.46 -39.92
CA ALA A 969 -1.19 -10.98 -39.86
C ALA A 969 -1.94 -10.72 -41.18
N HIS A 970 -2.44 -11.78 -41.81
CA HIS A 970 -3.24 -11.67 -43.03
C HIS A 970 -4.44 -12.61 -43.02
N LEU A 971 -5.64 -12.03 -43.15
CA LEU A 971 -6.90 -12.73 -43.27
C LEU A 971 -7.21 -13.04 -44.74
N TRP A 972 -6.93 -14.28 -45.14
CA TRP A 972 -7.20 -14.80 -46.48
C TRP A 972 -8.61 -15.38 -46.58
N LYS A 973 -9.34 -15.01 -47.66
CA LYS A 973 -10.72 -15.44 -47.96
C LYS A 973 -11.71 -15.32 -46.78
N LYS A 974 -11.47 -14.38 -45.85
CA LYS A 974 -12.24 -14.18 -44.60
C LYS A 974 -12.30 -15.40 -43.65
N ALA A 975 -11.54 -16.47 -43.92
CA ALA A 975 -11.60 -17.72 -43.16
C ALA A 975 -10.23 -18.22 -42.69
N TRP A 976 -9.13 -17.81 -43.32
CA TRP A 976 -7.78 -18.26 -42.95
C TRP A 976 -6.97 -17.07 -42.46
N LEU A 977 -6.68 -17.01 -41.17
CA LEU A 977 -5.79 -16.01 -40.60
C LEU A 977 -4.39 -16.60 -40.46
N VAL A 978 -3.48 -16.11 -41.28
CA VAL A 978 -2.05 -16.44 -41.21
C VAL A 978 -1.39 -15.42 -40.28
N ASN A 979 -0.80 -15.89 -39.19
CA ASN A 979 0.06 -15.10 -38.32
C ASN A 979 1.47 -15.65 -38.37
N VAL A 980 2.47 -14.76 -38.42
CA VAL A 980 3.87 -15.14 -38.25
C VAL A 980 4.48 -14.15 -37.27
N GLU A 981 4.96 -14.67 -36.15
CA GLU A 981 5.73 -13.89 -35.18
C GLU A 981 7.19 -14.33 -35.28
N SER A 982 8.11 -13.38 -35.35
CA SER A 982 9.54 -13.65 -35.31
C SER A 982 10.20 -12.66 -34.38
N ALA A 983 11.17 -13.11 -33.59
CA ALA A 983 12.02 -12.21 -32.85
C ALA A 983 13.48 -12.65 -32.84
N VAL A 984 14.37 -11.68 -32.83
CA VAL A 984 15.79 -11.87 -32.58
C VAL A 984 16.20 -10.91 -31.48
N GLY A 985 16.92 -11.38 -30.48
CA GLY A 985 17.26 -10.55 -29.33
C GLY A 985 18.45 -11.03 -28.54
N LYS A 986 18.88 -10.18 -27.62
CA LYS A 986 19.98 -10.41 -26.70
C LYS A 986 19.50 -10.06 -25.29
N ASN A 987 19.66 -10.97 -24.35
CA ASN A 987 19.35 -10.78 -22.93
C ASN A 987 20.63 -10.96 -22.10
N LEU A 988 20.99 -9.94 -21.33
CA LEU A 988 22.18 -9.90 -20.48
C LEU A 988 21.74 -9.80 -19.02
N GLY A 989 22.22 -10.71 -18.17
CA GLY A 989 22.15 -10.59 -16.72
C GLY A 989 23.56 -10.37 -16.15
N LEU A 990 23.72 -9.39 -15.28
CA LEU A 990 24.96 -9.11 -14.54
C LEU A 990 24.66 -8.90 -13.06
N SER A 991 25.53 -9.40 -12.20
CA SER A 991 25.49 -9.30 -10.74
C SER A 991 26.92 -9.14 -10.24
N ASP A 992 27.16 -8.13 -9.41
CA ASP A 992 28.52 -7.83 -8.90
C ASP A 992 29.08 -8.96 -8.04
N ASN A 993 28.23 -9.56 -7.20
CA ASN A 993 28.66 -10.51 -6.16
C ASN A 993 28.28 -11.97 -6.47
N TYR A 994 27.55 -12.24 -7.55
CA TYR A 994 27.09 -13.59 -7.89
C TYR A 994 27.33 -13.93 -9.35
N ALA A 995 28.54 -14.43 -9.65
CA ALA A 995 28.95 -14.79 -11.00
C ALA A 995 28.02 -15.85 -11.65
N SER A 996 27.41 -16.73 -10.85
CA SER A 996 26.46 -17.75 -11.32
C SER A 996 25.18 -17.18 -11.94
N ARG A 997 24.84 -15.91 -11.68
CA ARG A 997 23.70 -15.21 -12.30
C ARG A 997 24.08 -14.41 -13.54
N ASN A 998 25.36 -14.39 -13.91
CA ASN A 998 25.81 -13.65 -15.09
C ASN A 998 25.60 -14.49 -16.35
N TYR A 999 24.87 -13.98 -17.33
CA TYR A 999 24.66 -14.66 -18.62
C TYR A 999 24.48 -13.66 -19.75
N THR A 1000 24.80 -14.09 -20.98
CA THR A 1000 24.53 -13.33 -22.21
C THR A 1000 23.85 -14.25 -23.22
N LEU A 1001 22.52 -14.21 -23.23
CA LEU A 1001 21.67 -15.06 -24.05
C LEU A 1001 21.33 -14.39 -25.38
N GLU A 1002 21.81 -14.95 -26.47
CA GLU A 1002 21.33 -14.63 -27.82
C GLU A 1002 20.14 -15.52 -28.14
N THR A 1003 19.06 -14.90 -28.63
CA THR A 1003 17.77 -15.53 -28.85
C THR A 1003 17.31 -15.32 -30.28
N PHE A 1004 16.87 -16.39 -30.92
CA PHE A 1004 16.19 -16.38 -32.21
C PHE A 1004 14.89 -17.17 -32.07
N GLN A 1005 13.77 -16.61 -32.51
CA GLN A 1005 12.49 -17.30 -32.52
C GLN A 1005 11.69 -17.00 -33.79
N VAL A 1006 10.99 -18.02 -34.30
CA VAL A 1006 10.03 -17.92 -35.39
C VAL A 1006 8.84 -18.82 -35.08
N GLN A 1007 7.64 -18.23 -35.11
CA GLN A 1007 6.37 -18.86 -34.76
C GLN A 1007 5.31 -18.60 -35.85
N PRO A 1008 5.28 -19.40 -36.93
CA PRO A 1008 4.12 -19.49 -37.81
C PRO A 1008 2.91 -20.06 -37.07
N LYS A 1009 1.76 -19.41 -37.26
CA LYS A 1009 0.46 -19.82 -36.75
C LYS A 1009 -0.59 -19.67 -37.83
N LEU A 1010 -1.21 -20.78 -38.22
CA LEU A 1010 -2.32 -20.81 -39.16
C LEU A 1010 -3.62 -21.00 -38.39
N SER A 1011 -4.54 -20.05 -38.50
CA SER A 1011 -5.84 -20.09 -37.85
C SER A 1011 -6.96 -20.20 -38.87
N TYR A 1012 -7.78 -21.25 -38.80
CA TYR A 1012 -9.05 -21.34 -39.50
C TYR A 1012 -10.15 -20.68 -38.66
N LEU A 1013 -10.69 -19.57 -39.14
CA LEU A 1013 -11.80 -18.82 -38.57
C LEU A 1013 -13.12 -19.37 -39.12
N PHE A 1014 -13.79 -20.21 -38.34
CA PHE A 1014 -15.15 -20.66 -38.65
C PHE A 1014 -16.16 -19.50 -38.58
N SER A 1015 -15.88 -18.52 -37.72
CA SER A 1015 -16.58 -17.23 -37.63
C SER A 1015 -15.68 -16.23 -36.90
N ALA A 1016 -16.13 -14.98 -36.73
CA ALA A 1016 -15.41 -13.99 -35.90
C ALA A 1016 -15.14 -14.47 -34.46
N ASN A 1017 -15.92 -15.45 -34.00
CA ASN A 1017 -15.96 -15.90 -32.62
C ASN A 1017 -15.45 -17.35 -32.46
N LYS A 1018 -15.10 -18.05 -33.56
CA LYS A 1018 -14.70 -19.46 -33.53
C LYS A 1018 -13.47 -19.68 -34.40
N SER A 1019 -12.40 -20.19 -33.83
CA SER A 1019 -11.15 -20.45 -34.54
C SER A 1019 -10.44 -21.70 -34.04
N LEU A 1020 -9.80 -22.41 -34.96
CA LEU A 1020 -8.84 -23.48 -34.70
C LEU A 1020 -7.50 -23.03 -35.27
N SER A 1021 -6.44 -23.10 -34.47
CA SER A 1021 -5.10 -22.70 -34.86
C SER A 1021 -4.13 -23.85 -34.71
N VAL A 1022 -3.26 -24.03 -35.69
CA VAL A 1022 -2.05 -24.86 -35.57
C VAL A 1022 -0.87 -23.92 -35.58
N PHE A 1023 0.08 -24.13 -34.67
CA PHE A 1023 1.29 -23.34 -34.61
C PHE A 1023 2.52 -24.23 -34.44
N TYR A 1024 3.63 -23.72 -34.94
CA TYR A 1024 4.95 -24.31 -34.76
C TYR A 1024 5.90 -23.17 -34.43
N GLU A 1025 6.76 -23.38 -33.44
CA GLU A 1025 7.73 -22.42 -32.95
C GLU A 1025 9.09 -23.10 -32.89
N ILE A 1026 10.08 -22.49 -33.54
CA ILE A 1026 11.50 -22.84 -33.36
C ILE A 1026 12.12 -21.70 -32.58
N LYS A 1027 12.77 -22.02 -31.47
CA LYS A 1027 13.49 -21.08 -30.62
C LYS A 1027 14.91 -21.59 -30.38
N SER A 1028 15.90 -20.74 -30.59
CA SER A 1028 17.30 -21.00 -30.22
C SER A 1028 17.72 -19.99 -29.15
N LYS A 1029 18.33 -20.47 -28.08
CA LYS A 1029 18.98 -19.65 -27.05
C LYS A 1029 20.42 -20.11 -26.90
N ILE A 1030 21.38 -19.20 -26.95
CA ILE A 1030 22.80 -19.51 -26.78
C ILE A 1030 23.38 -18.56 -25.74
N ASN A 1031 23.94 -19.09 -24.66
CA ASN A 1031 24.75 -18.32 -23.73
C ASN A 1031 26.15 -18.14 -24.34
N THR A 1032 26.63 -16.90 -24.41
CA THR A 1032 27.91 -16.57 -25.04
C THR A 1032 29.06 -16.41 -24.03
N ILE A 1033 28.77 -16.57 -22.73
CA ILE A 1033 29.74 -16.52 -21.63
C ILE A 1033 29.63 -17.78 -20.75
N ASN A 1034 30.55 -17.94 -19.80
CA ASN A 1034 30.61 -19.09 -18.88
C ASN A 1034 30.61 -20.44 -19.61
N ASP A 1035 29.73 -21.38 -19.23
CA ASP A 1035 29.68 -22.76 -19.75
C ASP A 1035 29.05 -22.85 -21.16
N GLN A 1036 28.74 -21.71 -21.79
CA GLN A 1036 28.23 -21.62 -23.16
C GLN A 1036 27.01 -22.52 -23.43
N GLU A 1037 26.08 -22.52 -22.49
CA GLU A 1037 24.87 -23.34 -22.57
C GLU A 1037 24.07 -23.02 -23.83
N SER A 1038 23.51 -24.04 -24.46
CA SER A 1038 22.69 -23.88 -25.67
C SER A 1038 21.37 -24.64 -25.55
N LEU A 1039 20.31 -24.03 -26.09
CA LEU A 1039 18.98 -24.62 -26.18
C LEU A 1039 18.47 -24.46 -27.59
N THR A 1040 18.17 -25.57 -28.24
CA THR A 1040 17.27 -25.58 -29.41
C THR A 1040 15.93 -26.15 -28.97
N GLN A 1041 14.91 -25.29 -28.95
CA GLN A 1041 13.55 -25.63 -28.57
C GLN A 1041 12.68 -25.68 -29.83
N SER A 1042 12.03 -26.82 -30.04
CA SER A 1042 10.93 -26.95 -30.99
C SER A 1042 9.62 -27.10 -30.23
N ARG A 1043 8.66 -26.21 -30.46
CA ARG A 1043 7.32 -26.28 -29.87
C ARG A 1043 6.30 -26.41 -30.99
N MET A 1044 5.44 -27.41 -30.92
CA MET A 1044 4.30 -27.57 -31.83
C MET A 1044 3.02 -27.67 -31.03
N GLY A 1045 1.93 -27.12 -31.55
CA GLY A 1045 0.69 -27.14 -30.80
C GLY A 1045 -0.54 -26.79 -31.59
N ILE A 1046 -1.67 -27.01 -30.93
CA ILE A 1046 -3.00 -26.73 -31.43
C ILE A 1046 -3.69 -25.83 -30.41
N ALA A 1047 -4.29 -24.73 -30.87
CA ALA A 1047 -5.09 -23.84 -30.05
C ALA A 1047 -6.50 -23.71 -30.61
N VAL A 1048 -7.51 -23.90 -29.76
CA VAL A 1048 -8.92 -23.75 -30.08
C VAL A 1048 -9.44 -22.53 -29.33
N ASN A 1049 -10.17 -21.65 -30.02
CA ASN A 1049 -10.96 -20.61 -29.38
C ASN A 1049 -12.40 -20.69 -29.91
N TYR A 1050 -13.36 -20.86 -29.03
CA TYR A 1050 -14.77 -20.98 -29.37
C TYR A 1050 -15.58 -20.06 -28.46
N ILE A 1051 -16.18 -19.03 -29.02
CA ILE A 1051 -17.14 -18.14 -28.38
C ILE A 1051 -18.51 -18.42 -29.02
N GLY A 1052 -19.39 -19.08 -28.28
CA GLY A 1052 -20.75 -19.42 -28.69
C GLY A 1052 -21.76 -18.32 -28.38
N GLU A 1053 -22.90 -18.34 -29.07
CA GLU A 1053 -23.98 -17.34 -28.93
C GLU A 1053 -24.59 -17.28 -27.52
N LYS A 1054 -24.54 -18.39 -26.77
CA LYS A 1054 -25.06 -18.49 -25.40
C LYS A 1054 -24.02 -18.12 -24.33
N LYS A 1055 -23.15 -17.14 -24.60
CA LYS A 1055 -22.13 -16.65 -23.64
C LYS A 1055 -21.24 -17.76 -23.08
N PHE A 1056 -20.85 -18.69 -23.95
CA PHE A 1056 -19.93 -19.79 -23.63
C PHE A 1056 -18.64 -19.55 -24.40
N THR A 1057 -17.52 -19.50 -23.70
CA THR A 1057 -16.19 -19.34 -24.24
C THR A 1057 -15.34 -20.54 -23.84
N LEU A 1058 -14.73 -21.19 -24.82
CA LEU A 1058 -13.77 -22.28 -24.61
C LEU A 1058 -12.48 -21.89 -25.31
N THR A 1059 -11.38 -21.83 -24.55
CA THR A 1059 -10.03 -21.69 -25.06
C THR A 1059 -9.22 -22.91 -24.65
N GLY A 1060 -8.73 -23.68 -25.60
CA GLY A 1060 -7.87 -24.83 -25.36
C GLY A 1060 -6.53 -24.64 -26.06
N GLU A 1061 -5.44 -25.06 -25.43
CA GLU A 1061 -4.12 -25.12 -26.06
C GLU A 1061 -3.41 -26.39 -25.61
N TYR A 1062 -2.87 -27.14 -26.56
CA TYR A 1062 -1.89 -28.19 -26.31
C TYR A 1062 -0.58 -27.79 -26.99
N SER A 1063 0.53 -27.90 -26.26
CA SER A 1063 1.89 -27.63 -26.74
C SER A 1063 2.80 -28.81 -26.39
N PHE A 1064 3.47 -29.36 -27.39
CA PHE A 1064 4.57 -30.31 -27.23
C PHE A 1064 5.90 -29.59 -27.47
N TYR A 1065 6.81 -29.71 -26.52
CA TYR A 1065 8.16 -29.13 -26.56
C TYR A 1065 9.20 -30.23 -26.66
N ARG A 1066 10.19 -30.01 -27.52
CA ARG A 1066 11.46 -30.72 -27.51
C ARG A 1066 12.56 -29.72 -27.19
N ASN A 1067 13.12 -29.82 -25.98
CA ASN A 1067 14.20 -28.99 -25.49
C ASN A 1067 15.53 -29.75 -25.67
N ASP A 1068 16.25 -29.47 -26.75
CA ASP A 1068 17.62 -29.96 -26.91
C ASP A 1068 18.57 -28.99 -26.18
N PHE A 1069 18.78 -29.24 -24.89
CA PHE A 1069 19.58 -28.40 -23.99
C PHE A 1069 20.95 -29.04 -23.73
N LYS A 1070 22.01 -28.24 -23.82
CA LYS A 1070 23.39 -28.61 -23.45
C LYS A 1070 23.92 -27.62 -22.42
N GLY A 1071 24.35 -28.11 -21.26
CA GLY A 1071 24.84 -27.30 -20.14
C GLY A 1071 24.39 -27.84 -18.78
N ASN A 1072 24.69 -27.12 -17.70
CA ASN A 1072 24.21 -27.46 -16.36
C ASN A 1072 22.75 -26.99 -16.18
N ALA A 1073 21.81 -27.94 -16.08
CA ALA A 1073 20.39 -27.65 -15.89
C ALA A 1073 20.04 -27.06 -14.52
N GLN A 1074 20.92 -27.20 -13.52
CA GLN A 1074 20.81 -26.61 -12.18
C GLN A 1074 21.59 -25.29 -12.11
N SER A 1075 21.23 -24.34 -12.98
CA SER A 1075 21.85 -23.01 -12.99
C SER A 1075 20.80 -21.91 -13.24
N PRO A 1076 21.04 -20.68 -12.79
CA PRO A 1076 20.16 -19.54 -13.08
C PRO A 1076 19.97 -19.31 -14.58
N VAL A 1077 21.02 -19.47 -15.40
CA VAL A 1077 20.94 -19.31 -16.86
C VAL A 1077 20.10 -20.41 -17.51
N ALA A 1078 20.26 -21.67 -17.09
CA ALA A 1078 19.44 -22.76 -17.61
C ALA A 1078 17.97 -22.57 -17.26
N PHE A 1079 17.65 -22.06 -16.06
CA PHE A 1079 16.29 -21.72 -15.67
C PHE A 1079 15.67 -20.67 -16.62
N GLN A 1080 16.41 -19.61 -16.95
CA GLN A 1080 15.99 -18.59 -17.92
C GLN A 1080 15.86 -19.14 -19.36
N MET A 1081 16.70 -20.11 -19.73
CA MET A 1081 16.64 -20.74 -21.05
C MET A 1081 15.42 -21.67 -21.18
N LEU A 1082 15.21 -22.54 -20.19
CA LEU A 1082 14.18 -23.58 -20.19
C LEU A 1082 12.80 -23.07 -19.74
N GLU A 1083 12.70 -21.87 -19.17
CA GLU A 1083 11.43 -21.26 -18.70
C GLU A 1083 10.68 -22.17 -17.70
N GLY A 1084 11.43 -22.87 -16.85
CA GLY A 1084 10.92 -23.82 -15.86
C GLY A 1084 10.54 -25.21 -16.38
N LEU A 1085 10.80 -25.50 -17.67
CA LEU A 1085 10.70 -26.85 -18.24
C LEU A 1085 12.01 -27.64 -18.03
N GLN A 1086 11.99 -28.95 -18.32
CA GLN A 1086 13.20 -29.78 -18.24
C GLN A 1086 13.84 -29.98 -19.62
N PRO A 1087 15.13 -30.37 -19.69
CA PRO A 1087 15.70 -30.91 -20.92
C PRO A 1087 14.91 -32.11 -21.45
N GLY A 1088 14.90 -32.31 -22.77
CA GLY A 1088 14.19 -33.41 -23.41
C GLY A 1088 12.74 -33.09 -23.77
N LYS A 1089 11.85 -34.07 -23.67
CA LYS A 1089 10.44 -33.95 -24.09
C LYS A 1089 9.58 -33.38 -22.97
N ASN A 1090 8.82 -32.32 -23.27
CA ASN A 1090 7.85 -31.74 -22.36
C ASN A 1090 6.51 -31.56 -23.08
N SER A 1091 5.41 -31.74 -22.37
CA SER A 1091 4.06 -31.46 -22.88
C SER A 1091 3.34 -30.56 -21.90
N THR A 1092 2.66 -29.54 -22.40
CA THR A 1092 1.78 -28.69 -21.60
C THR A 1092 0.43 -28.59 -22.28
N TRP A 1093 -0.63 -28.61 -21.50
CA TRP A 1093 -1.98 -28.36 -22.00
C TRP A 1093 -2.73 -27.45 -21.05
N ARG A 1094 -3.56 -26.58 -21.61
CA ARG A 1094 -4.44 -25.71 -20.86
C ARG A 1094 -5.81 -25.67 -21.51
N VAL A 1095 -6.86 -25.78 -20.70
CA VAL A 1095 -8.25 -25.63 -21.11
C VAL A 1095 -8.91 -24.62 -20.18
N LEU A 1096 -9.33 -23.51 -20.74
CA LEU A 1096 -10.12 -22.48 -20.09
C LEU A 1096 -11.55 -22.52 -20.66
N LEU A 1097 -12.52 -22.78 -19.80
CA LEU A 1097 -13.93 -22.77 -20.13
C LEU A 1097 -14.61 -21.71 -19.28
N GLN A 1098 -15.19 -20.70 -19.92
CA GLN A 1098 -16.04 -19.69 -19.30
C GLN A 1098 -17.47 -19.87 -19.81
N LYS A 1099 -18.45 -19.86 -18.93
CA LYS A 1099 -19.86 -19.95 -19.29
C LYS A 1099 -20.68 -19.01 -18.42
N ASN A 1100 -21.35 -18.05 -19.03
CA ASN A 1100 -22.33 -17.25 -18.31
C ASN A 1100 -23.58 -18.10 -18.13
N LEU A 1101 -23.78 -18.59 -16.91
CA LEU A 1101 -24.95 -19.37 -16.53
C LEU A 1101 -26.21 -18.50 -16.51
N THR A 1102 -26.06 -17.22 -16.16
CA THR A 1102 -27.13 -16.20 -16.21
C THR A 1102 -26.56 -14.85 -16.68
N GLN A 1103 -27.36 -13.78 -16.64
CA GLN A 1103 -26.86 -12.42 -16.88
C GLN A 1103 -25.96 -11.89 -15.75
N TYR A 1104 -25.98 -12.53 -14.58
CA TYR A 1104 -25.30 -12.13 -13.35
C TYR A 1104 -24.35 -13.21 -12.84
N LEU A 1105 -24.14 -14.31 -13.55
CA LEU A 1105 -23.40 -15.46 -13.03
C LEU A 1105 -22.58 -16.14 -14.12
N ASP A 1106 -21.27 -16.19 -13.92
CA ASP A 1106 -20.28 -16.78 -14.79
C ASP A 1106 -19.56 -17.94 -14.08
N LEU A 1107 -19.39 -19.05 -14.79
CA LEU A 1107 -18.60 -20.20 -14.38
C LEU A 1107 -17.30 -20.20 -15.18
N ASN A 1108 -16.16 -20.17 -14.51
CA ASN A 1108 -14.83 -20.29 -15.07
C ASN A 1108 -14.20 -21.59 -14.61
N ILE A 1109 -13.74 -22.42 -15.54
CA ILE A 1109 -12.98 -23.63 -15.27
C ILE A 1109 -11.65 -23.45 -16.00
N ASN A 1110 -10.55 -23.46 -15.26
CA ASN A 1110 -9.21 -23.46 -15.82
C ASN A 1110 -8.53 -24.75 -15.41
N TYR A 1111 -8.15 -25.55 -16.39
CA TYR A 1111 -7.39 -26.78 -16.20
C TYR A 1111 -6.07 -26.65 -16.94
N GLN A 1112 -4.98 -26.91 -16.24
CA GLN A 1112 -3.64 -26.94 -16.82
C GLN A 1112 -2.97 -28.24 -16.41
N GLY A 1113 -2.17 -28.81 -17.31
CA GLY A 1113 -1.30 -29.91 -16.99
C GLY A 1113 0.02 -29.79 -17.70
N ARG A 1114 1.04 -30.36 -17.08
CA ARG A 1114 2.39 -30.45 -17.63
C ARG A 1114 3.02 -31.79 -17.33
N GLN A 1115 3.81 -32.29 -18.26
CA GLN A 1115 4.57 -33.50 -18.12
C GLN A 1115 5.96 -33.29 -18.72
N SER A 1116 6.99 -33.64 -17.96
CA SER A 1116 8.37 -33.71 -18.45
C SER A 1116 8.78 -35.18 -18.57
N GLU A 1117 9.85 -35.47 -19.30
CA GLU A 1117 10.30 -36.84 -19.59
C GLU A 1117 10.58 -37.67 -18.33
N THR A 1118 11.17 -37.06 -17.31
CA THR A 1118 11.55 -37.72 -16.05
C THR A 1118 10.58 -37.47 -14.90
N SER A 1119 9.59 -36.60 -15.05
CA SER A 1119 8.69 -36.19 -13.97
C SER A 1119 7.32 -36.85 -14.08
N LYS A 1120 6.66 -37.08 -12.94
CA LYS A 1120 5.23 -37.40 -12.93
C LYS A 1120 4.45 -36.26 -13.57
N THR A 1121 3.35 -36.57 -14.24
CA THR A 1121 2.45 -35.57 -14.80
C THR A 1121 1.86 -34.72 -13.67
N ILE A 1122 1.95 -33.40 -13.79
CA ILE A 1122 1.39 -32.43 -12.85
C ILE A 1122 0.09 -31.92 -13.44
N HIS A 1123 -0.98 -31.94 -12.64
CA HIS A 1123 -2.29 -31.45 -12.99
C HIS A 1123 -2.71 -30.39 -11.98
N THR A 1124 -3.24 -29.27 -12.49
CA THR A 1124 -3.85 -28.22 -11.68
C THR A 1124 -5.18 -27.83 -12.33
N GLY A 1125 -6.27 -28.01 -11.61
CA GLY A 1125 -7.61 -27.59 -12.01
C GLY A 1125 -8.14 -26.55 -11.04
N SER A 1126 -8.67 -25.46 -11.55
CA SER A 1126 -9.39 -24.46 -10.77
C SER A 1126 -10.79 -24.27 -11.33
N VAL A 1127 -11.79 -24.30 -10.46
CA VAL A 1127 -13.17 -23.93 -10.80
C VAL A 1127 -13.50 -22.68 -10.02
N GLN A 1128 -13.95 -21.62 -10.69
CA GLN A 1128 -14.37 -20.36 -10.11
C GLN A 1128 -15.79 -20.03 -10.59
N LEU A 1129 -16.68 -19.75 -9.65
CA LEU A 1129 -17.98 -19.16 -9.92
C LEU A 1129 -17.90 -17.67 -9.59
N ARG A 1130 -18.36 -16.81 -10.50
CA ARG A 1130 -18.35 -15.35 -10.36
C ARG A 1130 -19.73 -14.78 -10.61
N ALA A 1131 -20.33 -14.17 -9.60
CA ALA A 1131 -21.54 -13.39 -9.74
C ALA A 1131 -21.20 -11.91 -10.02
N PHE A 1132 -21.91 -11.26 -10.93
CA PHE A 1132 -21.84 -9.84 -11.23
C PHE A 1132 -23.14 -9.15 -10.82
N PHE A 1133 -23.02 -7.93 -10.30
CA PHE A 1133 -24.15 -7.18 -9.77
C PHE A 1133 -24.30 -5.83 -10.44
#